data_AF-A0A0Q7M7P5-F1
#
_entry.id   AF-A0A0Q7M7P5-F1
#
_cell.length_a   1.000
_cell.length_b   1.000
_cell.length_c   1.000
_cell.angle_alpha   90.00
_cell.angle_beta   90.00
_cell.angle_gamma   90.00
#
_symmetry.space_group_name_H-M   'P 1'
#
loop_
_entity.id
_entity.type
_entity.pdbx_description
1 polymer ?
#
loop_
_entity_poly.entity_id
_entity_poly.type
_entity_poly.pdbx_seq_one_letter_code
_entity_poly.pdbx_strand_id
1 'polypeptide(L)'
;MDATWRQYGRWTEAIADVVYTETADAVPAYLDLEADVLTAIAAKVGFQGAARDGLRDAVLGVTSAGGSFSLAPLMQHEDAWRQARGVEDPPPGLGFLAVTVLAAEEMGAADDGFSQNAYYARLSTLLGLPADSHDVRSQYMARAEQLWGDLNRWLERLEGRRGTPTAYSLSYRYVGLPVSQALVREGDRRRFPVFFAQYGLPAGSEMAPEALERYLDAWFASESCPISALLKKLWGRGSARERIATVAAVELAGWDGTVEAGQTPQASSVQRTALMAQLRRGFMGESLDLALTVRAAADDDIASGVEVESAEGHWMPVGFVPAAANVWRTSYSGDIDVSSVLEGVVRLRTAAAVDRPMLHHPRSVVPLVLDELQAAYVEAERLQLNVDTMVLVRTSARGRPLAASVVKILETCARPGFVVHEHLAGLPEGWTLVSDVQLFSSPGAATPYNELVPLARDQLTIAGGMRIPSRIRKWSAVAPPELRASVESAAHLSIVLSDGDDRKKELHRWTTEGGALVVALADADLPVGDYGVALFAGEAKSPLQQATVRLRSADETDPGWELAPRLVYGLTTPGGPVAMLTARELDGVVPDVFIDGAAAEGDNPARPAALLKASKSLVWKAKGESSPAPVVRIGTPDPKSCVVTGAHHLEYPTFMGGWQPKYIDGVCKYCGLVKRSPGWIPRHAQKRLAAPDGGHIEVADLPPVEHAPARLWDAALDAIMHLGGGTAAGLTSIASQIDGSALFTNGFPGRLEALSHVAIERAADGAPERWEVSPSCLVPRGSDSVELVGFWPDSLIDDLLDSAGLGRDRLRREPADGQPSRRLVDGADAMAVTAAAEESGVARVVWDATDDMLRALPPLSAVASELPRRPMPGFSQAERFVVDSASWVETSDVSLPGAYRLARGFERLHVFRSDDDVAAGEALQASVYLVKHLAANALGRSLAMHLSKHGYLAVPLGSDLPGLYERAAVLASGVLPRVTTLAGGGIKRRCLIYPEITSEQADLLTTLLSR
;
A
#
# COMPACT_ATOMS: atom_id res chain seq x y z
N MET A 1 -27.64 23.13 -29.65
CA MET A 1 -28.18 21.78 -29.35
C MET A 1 -29.68 21.78 -29.49
N ASP A 2 -30.22 20.79 -30.19
CA ASP A 2 -31.65 20.47 -30.28
C ASP A 2 -32.26 20.34 -28.86
N ALA A 3 -33.56 20.64 -28.71
CA ALA A 3 -34.25 20.56 -27.41
C ALA A 3 -34.21 19.13 -26.84
N THR A 4 -34.29 18.13 -27.72
CA THR A 4 -34.22 16.70 -27.40
C THR A 4 -32.86 16.31 -26.80
N TRP A 5 -31.76 16.77 -27.39
CA TRP A 5 -30.41 16.51 -26.88
C TRP A 5 -30.15 17.20 -25.53
N ARG A 6 -30.69 18.40 -25.30
CA ARG A 6 -30.63 19.05 -23.98
C ARG A 6 -31.39 18.27 -22.92
N GLN A 7 -32.57 17.75 -23.24
CA GLN A 7 -33.33 16.92 -22.31
C GLN A 7 -32.59 15.62 -21.98
N TYR A 8 -32.02 14.95 -22.98
CA TYR A 8 -31.20 13.76 -22.79
C TYR A 8 -29.94 14.03 -21.94
N GLY A 9 -29.24 15.15 -22.19
CA GLY A 9 -28.08 15.58 -21.41
C GLY A 9 -28.41 15.75 -19.93
N ARG A 10 -29.54 16.38 -19.60
CA ARG A 10 -29.98 16.54 -18.19
C ARG A 10 -30.21 15.21 -17.48
N TRP A 11 -30.74 14.19 -18.17
CA TRP A 11 -30.86 12.85 -17.59
C TRP A 11 -29.49 12.20 -17.40
N THR A 12 -28.57 12.38 -18.34
CA THR A 12 -27.20 11.86 -18.25
C THR A 12 -26.43 12.48 -17.07
N GLU A 13 -26.50 13.80 -16.90
CA GLU A 13 -25.94 14.52 -15.74
C GLU A 13 -26.59 14.08 -14.43
N ALA A 14 -27.92 13.91 -14.40
CA ALA A 14 -28.62 13.46 -13.21
C ALA A 14 -28.24 12.02 -12.80
N ILE A 15 -28.03 11.12 -13.77
CA ILE A 15 -27.52 9.77 -13.51
C ILE A 15 -26.10 9.86 -12.95
N ALA A 16 -25.22 10.63 -13.60
CA ALA A 16 -23.85 10.83 -13.15
C ALA A 16 -23.79 11.31 -11.69
N ASP A 17 -24.62 12.28 -11.32
CA ASP A 17 -24.58 12.84 -9.98
C ASP A 17 -25.27 12.01 -8.89
N VAL A 18 -26.25 11.17 -9.25
CA VAL A 18 -26.98 10.35 -8.26
C VAL A 18 -26.32 8.99 -8.07
N VAL A 19 -25.85 8.38 -9.16
CA VAL A 19 -25.25 7.04 -9.14
C VAL A 19 -23.74 7.11 -8.91
N TYR A 20 -23.06 8.09 -9.51
CA TYR A 20 -21.61 8.27 -9.44
C TYR A 20 -21.29 9.55 -8.67
N THR A 21 -21.75 9.60 -7.42
CA THR A 21 -21.52 10.72 -6.51
C THR A 21 -20.03 10.91 -6.26
N GLU A 22 -19.62 12.15 -6.06
CA GLU A 22 -18.26 12.42 -5.61
C GLU A 22 -18.08 11.92 -4.18
N THR A 23 -17.09 11.05 -3.99
CA THR A 23 -16.79 10.39 -2.73
C THR A 23 -15.31 10.56 -2.41
N ALA A 24 -15.00 10.60 -1.11
CA ALA A 24 -13.61 10.65 -0.67
C ALA A 24 -12.88 9.34 -0.99
N ASP A 25 -13.58 8.21 -0.85
CA ASP A 25 -13.05 6.86 -1.00
C ASP A 25 -13.40 6.23 -2.35
N ALA A 26 -12.47 5.45 -2.89
CA ALA A 26 -12.61 4.83 -4.20
C ALA A 26 -13.42 3.52 -4.13
N VAL A 27 -14.74 3.62 -4.02
CA VAL A 27 -15.61 2.45 -3.93
C VAL A 27 -16.02 1.94 -5.32
N PRO A 28 -16.18 0.62 -5.52
CA PRO A 28 -16.79 0.06 -6.73
C PRO A 28 -18.13 0.73 -7.04
N ALA A 29 -18.23 1.40 -8.19
CA ALA A 29 -19.46 2.07 -8.62
C ALA A 29 -20.24 1.20 -9.61
N TYR A 30 -21.47 0.87 -9.24
CA TYR A 30 -22.39 0.09 -10.06
C TYR A 30 -23.50 0.97 -10.59
N LEU A 31 -23.87 0.79 -11.86
CA LEU A 31 -25.06 1.40 -12.45
C LEU A 31 -26.34 0.69 -11.96
N ASP A 32 -26.51 0.58 -10.65
CA ASP A 32 -27.65 -0.07 -10.00
C ASP A 32 -28.82 0.92 -9.91
N LEU A 33 -29.95 0.59 -10.54
CA LEU A 33 -31.07 1.51 -10.72
C LEU A 33 -32.27 1.07 -9.89
N GLU A 34 -32.02 0.88 -8.59
CA GLU A 34 -33.07 0.62 -7.61
C GLU A 34 -34.15 1.73 -7.62
N ALA A 35 -35.33 1.42 -7.09
CA ALA A 35 -36.52 2.28 -7.23
C ALA A 35 -36.34 3.68 -6.60
N ASP A 36 -35.60 3.76 -5.49
CA ASP A 36 -35.23 5.00 -4.82
C ASP A 36 -34.18 5.80 -5.62
N VAL A 37 -33.17 5.13 -6.19
CA VAL A 37 -32.17 5.73 -7.08
C VAL A 37 -32.84 6.36 -8.30
N LEU A 38 -33.74 5.64 -8.99
CA LEU A 38 -34.51 6.17 -10.11
C LEU A 38 -35.37 7.38 -9.72
N THR A 39 -35.96 7.35 -8.52
CA THR A 39 -36.75 8.46 -8.00
C THR A 39 -35.88 9.69 -7.76
N ALA A 40 -34.67 9.52 -7.21
CA ALA A 40 -33.71 10.60 -7.01
C ALA A 40 -33.22 11.20 -8.35
N ILE A 41 -32.94 10.38 -9.36
CA ILE A 41 -32.59 10.83 -10.71
C ILE A 41 -33.72 11.69 -11.30
N ALA A 42 -34.97 11.19 -11.28
CA ALA A 42 -36.12 11.92 -11.83
C ALA A 42 -36.37 13.25 -11.10
N ALA A 43 -36.20 13.28 -9.77
CA ALA A 43 -36.30 14.50 -8.97
C ALA A 43 -35.25 15.54 -9.40
N LYS A 44 -34.01 15.12 -9.66
CA LYS A 44 -32.92 16.01 -10.10
C LYS A 44 -33.16 16.58 -11.50
N VAL A 45 -33.78 15.82 -12.39
CA VAL A 45 -34.23 16.32 -13.72
C VAL A 45 -35.48 17.22 -13.60
N GLY A 46 -36.22 17.15 -12.50
CA GLY A 46 -37.50 17.83 -12.32
C GLY A 46 -38.65 17.16 -13.09
N PHE A 47 -38.55 15.86 -13.36
CA PHE A 47 -39.58 15.09 -14.06
C PHE A 47 -40.69 14.65 -13.10
N GLN A 48 -41.94 14.99 -13.43
CA GLN A 48 -43.13 14.68 -12.63
C GLN A 48 -43.89 13.52 -13.30
N GLY A 49 -43.46 12.29 -13.03
CA GLY A 49 -44.03 11.07 -13.63
C GLY A 49 -43.28 9.82 -13.16
N ALA A 50 -43.59 8.66 -13.75
CA ALA A 50 -42.83 7.45 -13.48
C ALA A 50 -41.38 7.61 -14.00
N ALA A 51 -40.41 7.61 -13.08
CA ALA A 51 -38.99 7.87 -13.39
C ALA A 51 -38.47 7.02 -14.56
N ARG A 52 -38.85 5.75 -14.57
CA ARG A 52 -38.51 4.78 -15.62
C ARG A 52 -38.99 5.19 -17.00
N ASP A 53 -40.22 5.71 -17.10
CA ASP A 53 -40.80 6.16 -18.37
C ASP A 53 -40.11 7.43 -18.86
N GLY A 54 -39.80 8.38 -17.95
CA GLY A 54 -39.10 9.61 -18.29
C GLY A 54 -37.70 9.36 -18.87
N LEU A 55 -36.94 8.44 -18.26
CA LEU A 55 -35.62 8.03 -18.77
C LEU A 55 -35.73 7.34 -20.12
N ARG A 56 -36.69 6.41 -20.28
CA ARG A 56 -36.96 5.75 -21.57
C ARG A 56 -37.23 6.78 -22.67
N ASP A 57 -38.13 7.72 -22.43
CA ASP A 57 -38.57 8.69 -23.43
C ASP A 57 -37.41 9.62 -23.84
N ALA A 58 -36.56 10.01 -22.89
CA ALA A 58 -35.36 10.79 -23.17
C ALA A 58 -34.36 10.04 -24.07
N VAL A 59 -34.13 8.74 -23.81
CA VAL A 59 -33.26 7.88 -24.62
C VAL A 59 -33.85 7.67 -26.02
N LEU A 60 -35.16 7.45 -26.13
CA LEU A 60 -35.82 7.30 -27.42
C LEU A 60 -35.77 8.58 -28.26
N GLY A 61 -35.80 9.75 -27.63
CA GLY A 61 -35.65 11.03 -28.32
C GLY A 61 -34.36 11.14 -29.13
N VAL A 62 -33.27 10.50 -28.68
CA VAL A 62 -31.95 10.54 -29.35
C VAL A 62 -31.58 9.26 -30.09
N THR A 63 -32.28 8.14 -29.83
CA THR A 63 -32.03 6.83 -30.46
C THR A 63 -33.11 6.39 -31.44
N SER A 64 -34.12 7.22 -31.70
CA SER A 64 -35.13 6.98 -32.74
C SER A 64 -35.05 8.04 -33.85
N ALA A 65 -34.86 7.59 -35.09
CA ALA A 65 -34.84 8.44 -36.26
C ALA A 65 -35.77 7.86 -37.34
N GLY A 66 -36.77 8.64 -37.77
CA GLY A 66 -37.70 8.22 -38.83
C GLY A 66 -38.54 6.98 -38.50
N GLY A 67 -38.81 6.71 -37.22
CA GLY A 67 -39.55 5.52 -36.78
C GLY A 67 -38.72 4.24 -36.66
N SER A 68 -37.39 4.33 -36.81
CA SER A 68 -36.44 3.23 -36.66
C SER A 68 -35.42 3.51 -35.55
N PHE A 69 -34.90 2.45 -34.92
CA PHE A 69 -33.87 2.56 -33.89
C PHE A 69 -32.49 2.79 -34.52
N SER A 70 -31.75 3.79 -34.03
CA SER A 70 -30.39 4.08 -34.48
C SER A 70 -29.53 4.65 -33.36
N LEU A 71 -28.39 4.00 -33.08
CA LEU A 71 -27.35 4.51 -32.17
C LEU A 71 -26.39 5.49 -32.85
N ALA A 72 -26.48 5.69 -34.17
CA ALA A 72 -25.53 6.53 -34.90
C ALA A 72 -25.45 7.99 -34.37
N PRO A 73 -26.57 8.67 -34.02
CA PRO A 73 -26.50 10.01 -33.44
C PRO A 73 -25.76 10.03 -32.09
N LEU A 74 -26.01 9.03 -31.24
CA LEU A 74 -25.32 8.88 -29.96
C LEU A 74 -23.82 8.64 -30.12
N MET A 75 -23.44 7.82 -31.11
CA MET A 75 -22.03 7.56 -31.42
C MET A 75 -21.28 8.80 -31.93
N GLN A 76 -21.94 9.71 -32.66
CA GLN A 76 -21.31 10.97 -33.06
C GLN A 76 -20.98 11.85 -31.85
N HIS A 77 -21.86 11.89 -30.86
CA HIS A 77 -21.61 12.62 -29.61
C HIS A 77 -20.54 11.93 -28.75
N GLU A 78 -20.53 10.60 -28.69
CA GLU A 78 -19.48 9.84 -28.01
C GLU A 78 -18.09 10.05 -28.62
N ASP A 79 -17.99 9.96 -29.95
CA ASP A 79 -16.71 10.17 -30.65
C ASP A 79 -16.19 11.60 -30.44
N ALA A 80 -17.08 12.60 -30.39
CA ALA A 80 -16.73 13.99 -30.06
C ALA A 80 -16.28 14.14 -28.59
N TRP A 81 -16.95 13.47 -27.65
CA TRP A 81 -16.57 13.44 -26.24
C TRP A 81 -15.18 12.80 -26.03
N ARG A 82 -14.88 11.70 -26.73
CA ARG A 82 -13.56 11.04 -26.72
C ARG A 82 -12.43 11.95 -27.20
N GLN A 83 -12.70 12.77 -28.21
CA GLN A 83 -11.71 13.69 -28.79
C GLN A 83 -11.46 14.94 -27.92
N ALA A 84 -12.39 15.27 -27.03
CA ALA A 84 -12.25 16.42 -26.15
C ALA A 84 -11.29 16.09 -24.99
N ARG A 85 -10.18 16.85 -24.91
CA ARG A 85 -9.20 16.73 -23.82
C ARG A 85 -9.75 17.34 -22.53
N GLY A 86 -9.50 16.68 -21.39
CA GLY A 86 -9.80 17.22 -20.06
C GLY A 86 -11.28 17.33 -19.68
N VAL A 87 -12.17 16.59 -20.35
CA VAL A 87 -13.61 16.65 -20.04
C VAL A 87 -13.90 16.03 -18.67
N GLU A 88 -14.52 16.72 -17.73
CA GLU A 88 -15.02 16.08 -16.51
C GLU A 88 -16.46 15.54 -16.68
N ASP A 89 -17.14 15.99 -17.73
CA ASP A 89 -18.52 15.62 -18.04
C ASP A 89 -18.68 14.11 -18.33
N PRO A 90 -19.82 13.51 -17.92
CA PRO A 90 -20.11 12.10 -18.16
C PRO A 90 -20.20 11.78 -19.65
N PRO A 91 -19.89 10.52 -20.04
CA PRO A 91 -19.97 10.10 -21.43
C PRO A 91 -21.43 10.17 -21.92
N PRO A 92 -21.69 10.70 -23.13
CA PRO A 92 -23.05 10.85 -23.67
C PRO A 92 -23.89 9.57 -23.60
N GLY A 93 -23.28 8.40 -23.75
CA GLY A 93 -23.93 7.09 -23.74
C GLY A 93 -24.49 6.64 -22.40
N LEU A 94 -24.15 7.30 -21.28
CA LEU A 94 -24.55 6.90 -19.93
C LEU A 94 -26.07 6.75 -19.77
N GLY A 95 -26.86 7.67 -20.33
CA GLY A 95 -28.32 7.59 -20.29
C GLY A 95 -28.87 6.34 -21.01
N PHE A 96 -28.24 5.93 -22.12
CA PHE A 96 -28.61 4.72 -22.83
C PHE A 96 -28.18 3.46 -22.05
N LEU A 97 -26.98 3.46 -21.46
CA LEU A 97 -26.51 2.36 -20.61
C LEU A 97 -27.47 2.10 -19.44
N ALA A 98 -28.01 3.15 -18.82
CA ALA A 98 -29.00 3.00 -17.74
C ALA A 98 -30.23 2.18 -18.19
N VAL A 99 -30.75 2.43 -19.40
CA VAL A 99 -31.85 1.63 -19.97
C VAL A 99 -31.43 0.17 -20.22
N THR A 100 -30.19 -0.06 -20.62
CA THR A 100 -29.66 -1.43 -20.81
C THR A 100 -29.58 -2.22 -19.51
N VAL A 101 -29.32 -1.55 -18.38
CA VAL A 101 -29.32 -2.17 -17.04
C VAL A 101 -30.74 -2.45 -16.57
N LEU A 102 -31.68 -1.51 -16.75
CA LEU A 102 -33.11 -1.75 -16.42
C LEU A 102 -33.67 -2.99 -17.12
N ALA A 103 -33.26 -3.26 -18.36
CA ALA A 103 -33.64 -4.48 -19.08
C ALA A 103 -33.02 -5.75 -18.46
N ALA A 104 -31.81 -5.66 -17.88
CA ALA A 104 -31.17 -6.77 -17.18
C ALA A 104 -31.82 -7.06 -15.82
N GLU A 105 -32.26 -6.03 -15.09
CA GLU A 105 -32.98 -6.18 -13.83
C GLU A 105 -34.27 -7.00 -13.98
N GLU A 106 -35.03 -6.77 -15.07
CA GLU A 106 -36.23 -7.54 -15.39
C GLU A 106 -35.97 -9.03 -15.67
N MET A 107 -34.73 -9.41 -15.96
CA MET A 107 -34.34 -10.83 -16.09
C MET A 107 -34.12 -11.47 -14.73
N GLY A 108 -33.59 -10.74 -13.75
CA GLY A 108 -33.35 -11.24 -12.39
C GLY A 108 -34.65 -11.51 -11.61
N ALA A 109 -35.71 -10.76 -11.93
CA ALA A 109 -37.02 -10.86 -11.28
C ALA A 109 -37.90 -12.03 -11.79
N ALA A 110 -37.59 -12.59 -12.97
CA ALA A 110 -38.44 -13.55 -13.66
C ALA A 110 -37.90 -14.99 -13.60
N ASP A 111 -38.78 -15.98 -13.72
CA ASP A 111 -38.44 -17.41 -13.54
C ASP A 111 -37.82 -18.09 -14.79
N ASP A 112 -37.63 -17.36 -15.89
CA ASP A 112 -37.20 -17.82 -17.22
C ASP A 112 -35.67 -17.89 -17.44
N GLY A 113 -34.87 -17.50 -16.45
CA GLY A 113 -33.41 -17.66 -16.46
C GLY A 113 -32.66 -16.67 -17.36
N PHE A 114 -31.32 -16.72 -17.32
CA PHE A 114 -30.45 -15.76 -18.02
C PHE A 114 -30.07 -16.23 -19.43
N SER A 115 -30.96 -16.06 -20.42
CA SER A 115 -30.63 -16.30 -21.83
C SER A 115 -30.44 -14.98 -22.60
N GLN A 116 -29.52 -14.94 -23.58
CA GLN A 116 -29.30 -13.74 -24.41
C GLN A 116 -30.56 -13.28 -25.15
N ASN A 117 -31.35 -14.23 -25.64
CA ASN A 117 -32.58 -13.91 -26.36
C ASN A 117 -33.64 -13.28 -25.44
N ALA A 118 -33.70 -13.72 -24.16
CA ALA A 118 -34.58 -13.14 -23.16
C ALA A 118 -34.19 -11.70 -22.78
N TYR A 119 -32.90 -11.36 -22.87
CA TYR A 119 -32.40 -9.99 -22.65
C TYR A 119 -32.83 -9.02 -23.75
N TYR A 120 -32.52 -9.34 -25.01
CA TYR A 120 -32.83 -8.45 -26.14
C TYR A 120 -34.34 -8.21 -26.31
N ALA A 121 -35.16 -9.20 -25.98
CA ALA A 121 -36.61 -9.05 -25.97
C ALA A 121 -37.09 -7.98 -24.98
N ARG A 122 -36.53 -7.98 -23.76
CA ARG A 122 -36.81 -6.97 -22.73
C ARG A 122 -36.28 -5.60 -23.10
N LEU A 123 -35.04 -5.52 -23.60
CA LEU A 123 -34.47 -4.25 -24.04
C LEU A 123 -35.30 -3.62 -25.17
N SER A 124 -35.75 -4.43 -26.13
CA SER A 124 -36.58 -3.94 -27.24
C SER A 124 -37.96 -3.47 -26.75
N THR A 125 -38.59 -4.25 -25.85
CA THR A 125 -39.88 -3.87 -25.24
C THR A 125 -39.76 -2.59 -24.42
N LEU A 126 -38.67 -2.43 -23.66
CA LEU A 126 -38.40 -1.24 -22.86
C LEU A 126 -38.20 0.00 -23.74
N LEU A 127 -37.58 -0.16 -24.92
CA LEU A 127 -37.45 0.88 -25.93
C LEU A 127 -38.75 1.08 -26.77
N GLY A 128 -39.87 0.44 -26.42
CA GLY A 128 -41.13 0.57 -27.14
C GLY A 128 -41.12 -0.04 -28.54
N LEU A 129 -40.22 -1.00 -28.80
CA LEU A 129 -40.04 -1.68 -30.08
C LEU A 129 -40.52 -3.15 -29.98
N PRO A 130 -40.77 -3.83 -31.11
CA PRO A 130 -41.08 -5.26 -31.12
C PRO A 130 -40.01 -6.09 -30.40
N ALA A 131 -40.42 -7.10 -29.62
CA ALA A 131 -39.52 -7.91 -28.80
C ALA A 131 -38.44 -8.66 -29.62
N ASP A 132 -38.65 -8.87 -30.92
CA ASP A 132 -37.73 -9.52 -31.85
C ASP A 132 -36.95 -8.52 -32.72
N SER A 133 -36.88 -7.25 -32.32
CA SER A 133 -36.19 -6.19 -33.07
C SER A 133 -34.71 -6.51 -33.34
N HIS A 134 -34.40 -6.79 -34.61
CA HIS A 134 -33.05 -7.06 -35.07
C HIS A 134 -32.12 -5.84 -34.96
N ASP A 135 -32.65 -4.63 -35.12
CA ASP A 135 -31.87 -3.39 -35.09
C ASP A 135 -31.30 -3.11 -33.71
N VAL A 136 -32.10 -3.27 -32.66
CA VAL A 136 -31.64 -3.13 -31.26
C VAL A 136 -30.51 -4.11 -30.96
N ARG A 137 -30.70 -5.38 -31.32
CA ARG A 137 -29.71 -6.43 -31.09
C ARG A 137 -28.40 -6.15 -31.83
N SER A 138 -28.47 -5.93 -33.14
CA SER A 138 -27.29 -5.77 -33.99
C SER A 138 -26.48 -4.51 -33.64
N GLN A 139 -27.15 -3.37 -33.43
CA GLN A 139 -26.47 -2.12 -33.10
C GLN A 139 -25.90 -2.11 -31.68
N TYR A 140 -26.61 -2.68 -30.70
CA TYR A 140 -26.05 -2.82 -29.36
C TYR A 140 -24.81 -3.71 -29.36
N MET A 141 -24.85 -4.89 -30.02
CA MET A 141 -23.68 -5.78 -30.11
C MET A 141 -22.48 -5.09 -30.78
N ALA A 142 -22.71 -4.20 -31.74
CA ALA A 142 -21.64 -3.46 -32.41
C ALA A 142 -20.98 -2.39 -31.51
N ARG A 143 -21.70 -1.86 -30.51
CA ARG A 143 -21.29 -0.67 -29.74
C ARG A 143 -21.18 -0.87 -28.23
N ALA A 144 -21.65 -1.99 -27.68
CA ALA A 144 -21.71 -2.22 -26.24
C ALA A 144 -20.34 -2.07 -25.56
N GLU A 145 -19.31 -2.70 -26.11
CA GLU A 145 -17.95 -2.60 -25.55
C GLU A 145 -17.39 -1.18 -25.59
N GLN A 146 -17.74 -0.41 -26.63
CA GLN A 146 -17.34 0.98 -26.76
C GLN A 146 -17.98 1.83 -25.65
N LEU A 147 -19.31 1.74 -25.51
CA LEU A 147 -20.10 2.48 -24.53
C LEU A 147 -19.68 2.18 -23.08
N TRP A 148 -19.59 0.89 -22.72
CA TRP A 148 -19.16 0.49 -21.37
C TRP A 148 -17.69 0.82 -21.12
N GLY A 149 -16.84 0.74 -22.15
CA GLY A 149 -15.45 1.18 -22.08
C GLY A 149 -15.33 2.69 -21.82
N ASP A 150 -16.20 3.51 -22.40
CA ASP A 150 -16.22 4.97 -22.18
C ASP A 150 -16.68 5.35 -20.78
N LEU A 151 -17.64 4.61 -20.22
CA LEU A 151 -18.00 4.74 -18.81
C LEU A 151 -16.81 4.43 -17.89
N ASN A 152 -16.13 3.30 -18.12
CA ASN A 152 -14.95 2.94 -17.35
C ASN A 152 -13.84 4.00 -17.49
N ARG A 153 -13.58 4.47 -18.71
CA ARG A 153 -12.62 5.55 -19.01
C ARG A 153 -12.94 6.82 -18.24
N TRP A 154 -14.21 7.22 -18.19
CA TRP A 154 -14.63 8.42 -17.47
C TRP A 154 -14.33 8.30 -15.97
N LEU A 155 -14.70 7.18 -15.35
CA LEU A 155 -14.41 6.91 -13.93
C LEU A 155 -12.90 6.82 -13.66
N GLU A 156 -12.14 6.24 -14.60
CA GLU A 156 -10.69 6.14 -14.54
C GLU A 156 -10.00 7.51 -14.62
N ARG A 157 -10.43 8.38 -15.53
CA ARG A 157 -9.91 9.74 -15.68
C ARG A 157 -10.22 10.61 -14.46
N LEU A 158 -11.36 10.38 -13.81
CA LEU A 158 -11.71 11.06 -12.56
C LEU A 158 -10.96 10.48 -11.35
N GLU A 159 -10.06 9.52 -11.57
CA GLU A 159 -9.23 8.88 -10.57
C GLU A 159 -10.05 8.41 -9.37
N GLY A 160 -11.17 7.75 -9.63
CA GLY A 160 -12.02 7.16 -8.59
C GLY A 160 -12.77 8.17 -7.72
N ARG A 161 -12.70 9.49 -7.99
CA ARG A 161 -13.51 10.52 -7.30
C ARG A 161 -15.01 10.21 -7.38
N ARG A 162 -15.44 9.58 -8.47
CA ARG A 162 -16.84 9.17 -8.72
C ARG A 162 -17.04 7.65 -8.66
N GLY A 163 -16.15 6.98 -7.91
CA GLY A 163 -16.09 5.53 -7.78
C GLY A 163 -15.27 4.84 -8.88
N THR A 164 -15.01 3.54 -8.68
CA THR A 164 -14.16 2.75 -9.56
C THR A 164 -14.96 1.91 -10.56
N PRO A 165 -14.41 1.62 -11.75
CA PRO A 165 -15.10 0.81 -12.76
C PRO A 165 -15.49 -0.58 -12.27
N THR A 166 -16.71 -1.03 -12.62
CA THR A 166 -17.21 -2.38 -12.27
C THR A 166 -17.78 -3.15 -13.46
N ALA A 167 -17.91 -2.49 -14.63
CA ALA A 167 -18.52 -3.09 -15.81
C ALA A 167 -17.54 -4.02 -16.53
N TYR A 168 -17.43 -5.25 -16.01
CA TYR A 168 -16.59 -6.32 -16.56
C TYR A 168 -17.44 -7.57 -16.85
N SER A 169 -17.11 -8.29 -17.92
CA SER A 169 -17.85 -9.48 -18.35
C SER A 169 -16.92 -10.53 -18.96
N LEU A 170 -16.78 -11.69 -18.31
CA LEU A 170 -15.97 -12.82 -18.81
C LEU A 170 -16.77 -13.72 -19.77
N SER A 171 -18.03 -14.01 -19.44
CA SER A 171 -19.00 -14.70 -20.31
C SER A 171 -20.04 -13.76 -20.91
N TYR A 172 -20.72 -14.19 -21.97
CA TYR A 172 -21.80 -13.43 -22.62
C TYR A 172 -21.39 -11.98 -23.02
N ARG A 173 -20.21 -11.82 -23.63
CA ARG A 173 -19.55 -10.59 -24.15
C ARG A 173 -20.34 -9.27 -24.08
N TYR A 174 -21.53 -9.21 -24.66
CA TYR A 174 -22.36 -7.99 -24.71
C TYR A 174 -23.43 -7.90 -23.61
N VAL A 175 -24.07 -9.03 -23.27
CA VAL A 175 -25.20 -9.08 -22.32
C VAL A 175 -24.71 -9.19 -20.87
N GLY A 176 -23.53 -9.76 -20.65
CA GLY A 176 -22.97 -9.88 -19.31
C GLY A 176 -22.60 -8.54 -18.68
N LEU A 177 -22.28 -7.51 -19.48
CA LEU A 177 -21.99 -6.15 -19.02
C LEU A 177 -23.17 -5.53 -18.24
N PRO A 178 -24.37 -5.34 -18.82
CA PRO A 178 -25.52 -4.80 -18.08
C PRO A 178 -25.99 -5.73 -16.96
N VAL A 179 -25.85 -7.05 -17.11
CA VAL A 179 -26.22 -8.01 -16.05
C VAL A 179 -25.28 -7.89 -14.84
N SER A 180 -23.98 -7.64 -15.04
CA SER A 180 -23.01 -7.46 -13.95
C SER A 180 -23.38 -6.31 -13.00
N GLN A 181 -24.10 -5.31 -13.53
CA GLN A 181 -24.50 -4.11 -12.80
C GLN A 181 -25.78 -4.32 -11.95
N ALA A 182 -26.63 -5.25 -12.37
CA ALA A 182 -27.96 -5.47 -11.79
C ALA A 182 -28.10 -6.77 -10.97
N LEU A 183 -27.21 -7.75 -11.14
CA LEU A 183 -27.41 -9.09 -10.64
C LEU A 183 -27.33 -9.21 -9.10
N VAL A 184 -26.34 -8.54 -8.51
CA VAL A 184 -26.12 -8.53 -7.06
C VAL A 184 -26.43 -7.13 -6.58
N ARG A 185 -27.54 -6.98 -5.86
CA ARG A 185 -28.01 -5.69 -5.34
C ARG A 185 -27.12 -5.18 -4.23
N GLU A 186 -27.17 -3.87 -4.00
CA GLU A 186 -26.33 -3.20 -2.99
C GLU A 186 -26.45 -3.85 -1.60
N GLY A 187 -27.67 -4.18 -1.17
CA GLY A 187 -27.90 -4.83 0.13
C GLY A 187 -27.21 -6.19 0.31
N ASP A 188 -27.01 -6.94 -0.78
CA ASP A 188 -26.25 -8.19 -0.78
C ASP A 188 -24.74 -7.94 -0.96
N ARG A 189 -24.33 -7.01 -1.83
CA ARG A 189 -22.91 -6.64 -2.04
C ARG A 189 -22.23 -6.24 -0.75
N ARG A 190 -22.90 -5.40 0.06
CA ARG A 190 -22.42 -4.96 1.38
C ARG A 190 -22.09 -6.11 2.34
N ARG A 191 -22.58 -7.33 2.12
CA ARG A 191 -22.31 -8.51 2.96
C ARG A 191 -21.07 -9.31 2.55
N PHE A 192 -20.48 -9.07 1.38
CA PHE A 192 -19.27 -9.78 0.95
C PHE A 192 -18.04 -9.54 1.82
N PRO A 193 -17.79 -8.35 2.42
CA PRO A 193 -16.73 -8.16 3.41
C PRO A 193 -16.76 -9.17 4.58
N VAL A 194 -17.95 -9.54 5.06
CA VAL A 194 -18.12 -10.57 6.10
C VAL A 194 -17.63 -11.93 5.60
N PHE A 195 -17.94 -12.27 4.35
CA PHE A 195 -17.46 -13.47 3.69
C PHE A 195 -15.93 -13.47 3.54
N PHE A 196 -15.34 -12.38 3.03
CA PHE A 196 -13.89 -12.27 2.85
C PHE A 196 -13.13 -12.43 4.17
N ALA A 197 -13.56 -11.72 5.21
CA ALA A 197 -13.00 -11.82 6.55
C ALA A 197 -13.15 -13.23 7.16
N GLN A 198 -14.33 -13.85 7.01
CA GLN A 198 -14.60 -15.19 7.55
C GLN A 198 -13.68 -16.24 6.94
N TYR A 199 -13.36 -16.14 5.65
CA TYR A 199 -12.49 -17.07 4.93
C TYR A 199 -11.02 -16.65 4.87
N GLY A 200 -10.65 -15.53 5.52
CA GLY A 200 -9.28 -15.04 5.59
C GLY A 200 -8.71 -14.65 4.22
N LEU A 201 -9.56 -14.15 3.31
CA LEU A 201 -9.11 -13.64 2.01
C LEU A 201 -8.41 -12.29 2.20
N PRO A 202 -7.26 -12.05 1.56
CA PRO A 202 -6.57 -10.76 1.68
C PRO A 202 -7.39 -9.63 1.04
N ALA A 203 -7.46 -8.50 1.73
CA ALA A 203 -8.06 -7.27 1.21
C ALA A 203 -7.34 -6.83 -0.08
N GLY A 204 -8.10 -6.35 -1.06
CA GLY A 204 -7.57 -5.89 -2.34
C GLY A 204 -7.00 -6.98 -3.26
N SER A 205 -7.17 -8.27 -2.92
CA SER A 205 -6.63 -9.36 -3.74
C SER A 205 -7.46 -9.63 -5.00
N GLU A 206 -6.76 -9.88 -6.11
CA GLU A 206 -7.39 -10.31 -7.36
C GLU A 206 -7.45 -11.84 -7.40
N MET A 207 -8.68 -12.37 -7.36
CA MET A 207 -8.94 -13.81 -7.49
C MET A 207 -9.81 -14.08 -8.72
N ALA A 208 -9.49 -15.15 -9.45
CA ALA A 208 -10.36 -15.63 -10.53
C ALA A 208 -11.75 -15.99 -9.96
N PRO A 209 -12.85 -15.61 -10.63
CA PRO A 209 -14.20 -15.92 -10.18
C PRO A 209 -14.42 -17.41 -9.86
N GLU A 210 -13.85 -18.30 -10.67
CA GLU A 210 -13.91 -19.75 -10.49
C GLU A 210 -13.29 -20.22 -9.17
N ALA A 211 -12.24 -19.53 -8.70
CA ALA A 211 -11.61 -19.82 -7.42
C ALA A 211 -12.55 -19.46 -6.25
N LEU A 212 -13.26 -18.33 -6.36
CA LEU A 212 -14.22 -17.88 -5.36
C LEU A 212 -15.47 -18.76 -5.29
N GLU A 213 -15.87 -19.42 -6.39
CA GLU A 213 -17.07 -20.27 -6.40
C GLU A 213 -17.06 -21.35 -5.30
N ARG A 214 -15.89 -21.92 -5.00
CA ARG A 214 -15.75 -22.94 -3.94
C ARG A 214 -16.00 -22.39 -2.55
N TYR A 215 -15.53 -21.18 -2.29
CA TYR A 215 -15.74 -20.49 -1.02
C TYR A 215 -17.18 -20.02 -0.88
N LEU A 216 -17.74 -19.45 -1.97
CA LEU A 216 -19.13 -19.05 -2.04
C LEU A 216 -20.06 -20.25 -1.83
N ASP A 217 -19.79 -21.40 -2.44
CA ASP A 217 -20.56 -22.63 -2.23
C ASP A 217 -20.65 -23.01 -0.74
N ALA A 218 -19.52 -22.93 -0.03
CA ALA A 218 -19.47 -23.22 1.40
C ALA A 218 -20.20 -22.14 2.22
N TRP A 219 -20.08 -20.87 1.82
CA TRP A 219 -20.72 -19.76 2.53
C TRP A 219 -22.23 -19.74 2.35
N PHE A 220 -22.73 -19.89 1.11
CA PHE A 220 -24.16 -19.96 0.80
C PHE A 220 -24.86 -21.15 1.48
N ALA A 221 -24.13 -22.24 1.74
CA ALA A 221 -24.64 -23.41 2.46
C ALA A 221 -24.64 -23.25 4.00
N SER A 222 -24.03 -22.20 4.54
CA SER A 222 -23.99 -21.95 6.00
C SER A 222 -25.37 -21.51 6.51
N GLU A 223 -25.82 -22.10 7.63
CA GLU A 223 -27.07 -21.70 8.31
C GLU A 223 -27.08 -20.22 8.73
N SER A 224 -25.89 -19.63 8.97
CA SER A 224 -25.70 -18.24 9.37
C SER A 224 -25.44 -17.26 8.23
N CYS A 225 -25.57 -17.68 6.96
CA CYS A 225 -25.27 -16.83 5.80
C CYS A 225 -26.25 -15.64 5.72
N PRO A 226 -25.77 -14.37 5.78
CA PRO A 226 -26.61 -13.17 5.87
C PRO A 226 -27.20 -12.69 4.52
N ILE A 227 -26.87 -13.38 3.41
CA ILE A 227 -27.33 -13.03 2.06
C ILE A 227 -28.83 -13.30 1.85
N SER A 228 -29.46 -12.50 0.99
CA SER A 228 -30.87 -12.59 0.62
C SER A 228 -31.27 -13.98 0.08
N ALA A 229 -32.55 -14.33 0.28
CA ALA A 229 -33.12 -15.57 -0.24
C ALA A 229 -33.13 -15.61 -1.78
N LEU A 230 -33.24 -14.45 -2.43
CA LEU A 230 -33.20 -14.32 -3.89
C LEU A 230 -31.83 -14.70 -4.43
N LEU A 231 -30.75 -14.12 -3.89
CA LEU A 231 -29.40 -14.41 -4.35
C LEU A 231 -29.00 -15.87 -4.07
N LYS A 232 -29.42 -16.43 -2.92
CA LYS A 232 -29.32 -17.88 -2.63
C LYS A 232 -30.01 -18.74 -3.70
N LYS A 233 -31.23 -18.38 -4.12
CA LYS A 233 -31.98 -19.07 -5.18
C LYS A 233 -31.26 -18.98 -6.53
N LEU A 234 -30.72 -17.80 -6.88
CA LEU A 234 -29.96 -17.60 -8.12
C LEU A 234 -28.67 -18.43 -8.14
N TRP A 235 -27.94 -18.47 -7.03
CA TRP A 235 -26.74 -19.31 -6.88
C TRP A 235 -27.04 -20.82 -7.05
N GLY A 236 -28.14 -21.29 -6.46
CA GLY A 236 -28.58 -22.69 -6.54
C GLY A 236 -28.97 -23.15 -7.95
N ARG A 237 -29.38 -22.24 -8.84
CA ARG A 237 -29.74 -22.53 -10.24
C ARG A 237 -28.54 -22.76 -11.17
N GLY A 238 -27.33 -22.43 -10.73
CA GLY A 238 -26.08 -22.65 -11.47
C GLY A 238 -25.78 -21.60 -12.55
N SER A 239 -26.77 -21.18 -13.34
CA SER A 239 -26.55 -20.27 -14.48
C SER A 239 -26.04 -18.87 -14.13
N ALA A 240 -26.16 -18.45 -12.87
CA ALA A 240 -25.71 -17.14 -12.37
C ALA A 240 -24.41 -17.19 -11.56
N ARG A 241 -23.84 -18.38 -11.31
CA ARG A 241 -22.69 -18.57 -10.40
C ARG A 241 -21.48 -17.74 -10.81
N GLU A 242 -21.04 -17.92 -12.06
CA GLU A 242 -19.89 -17.21 -12.63
C GLU A 242 -20.03 -15.69 -12.45
N ARG A 243 -21.22 -15.13 -12.75
CA ARG A 243 -21.47 -13.69 -12.63
C ARG A 243 -21.49 -13.20 -11.20
N ILE A 244 -22.08 -13.96 -10.27
CA ILE A 244 -22.04 -13.64 -8.83
C ILE A 244 -20.60 -13.69 -8.33
N ALA A 245 -19.81 -14.65 -8.78
CA ALA A 245 -18.41 -14.77 -8.43
C ALA A 245 -17.56 -13.64 -9.05
N THR A 246 -17.88 -13.16 -10.25
CA THR A 246 -17.26 -11.97 -10.84
C THR A 246 -17.53 -10.74 -9.99
N VAL A 247 -18.77 -10.52 -9.54
CA VAL A 247 -19.08 -9.41 -8.63
C VAL A 247 -18.31 -9.57 -7.31
N ALA A 248 -18.30 -10.75 -6.71
CA ALA A 248 -17.53 -11.00 -5.50
C ALA A 248 -16.02 -10.78 -5.68
N ALA A 249 -15.46 -11.07 -6.88
CA ALA A 249 -14.06 -10.80 -7.20
C ALA A 249 -13.77 -9.29 -7.30
N VAL A 250 -14.66 -8.53 -7.94
CA VAL A 250 -14.55 -7.06 -8.02
C VAL A 250 -14.65 -6.45 -6.62
N GLU A 251 -15.58 -6.92 -5.80
CA GLU A 251 -15.75 -6.49 -4.42
C GLU A 251 -14.53 -6.85 -3.57
N LEU A 252 -13.92 -8.03 -3.74
CA LEU A 252 -12.69 -8.41 -3.02
C LEU A 252 -11.50 -7.52 -3.41
N ALA A 253 -11.36 -7.21 -4.70
CA ALA A 253 -10.30 -6.33 -5.20
C ALA A 253 -10.48 -4.87 -4.75
N GLY A 254 -11.72 -4.43 -4.51
CA GLY A 254 -12.05 -3.11 -3.95
C GLY A 254 -12.14 -3.06 -2.42
N TRP A 255 -12.08 -4.20 -1.75
CA TRP A 255 -12.26 -4.27 -0.30
C TRP A 255 -11.00 -3.82 0.45
N ASP A 256 -11.19 -2.93 1.43
CA ASP A 256 -10.14 -2.34 2.27
C ASP A 256 -9.84 -3.16 3.54
N GLY A 257 -10.42 -4.35 3.69
CA GLY A 257 -10.22 -5.20 4.86
C GLY A 257 -11.11 -4.86 6.06
N THR A 258 -11.96 -3.84 5.98
CA THR A 258 -12.87 -3.43 7.06
C THR A 258 -14.23 -4.12 6.97
N VAL A 259 -14.90 -4.33 8.11
CA VAL A 259 -16.26 -4.90 8.14
C VAL A 259 -17.14 -3.96 8.95
N GLU A 260 -18.22 -3.47 8.34
CA GLU A 260 -19.15 -2.52 8.96
C GLU A 260 -19.84 -3.09 10.21
N ALA A 261 -20.03 -2.22 11.21
CA ALA A 261 -20.75 -2.54 12.44
C ALA A 261 -22.23 -2.92 12.16
N GLY A 262 -22.75 -3.93 12.88
CA GLY A 262 -24.14 -4.37 12.78
C GLY A 262 -24.44 -5.35 11.63
N GLN A 263 -23.49 -5.62 10.73
CA GLN A 263 -23.65 -6.62 9.67
C GLN A 263 -23.37 -8.07 10.12
N THR A 264 -22.87 -8.26 11.35
CA THR A 264 -22.40 -9.54 11.89
C THR A 264 -23.44 -10.20 12.80
N PRO A 265 -23.92 -11.42 12.47
CA PRO A 265 -24.72 -12.22 13.40
C PRO A 265 -23.89 -12.77 14.59
N GLN A 266 -22.56 -12.82 14.49
CA GLN A 266 -21.63 -13.25 15.54
C GLN A 266 -20.28 -12.52 15.44
N ALA A 267 -19.93 -11.68 16.42
CA ALA A 267 -18.66 -10.93 16.46
C ALA A 267 -17.39 -11.81 16.41
N SER A 268 -17.48 -13.08 16.80
CA SER A 268 -16.32 -13.98 16.92
C SER A 268 -15.75 -14.53 15.62
N SER A 269 -16.44 -14.40 14.47
CA SER A 269 -15.91 -14.91 13.20
C SER A 269 -14.97 -13.93 12.50
N VAL A 270 -14.99 -12.65 12.91
CA VAL A 270 -14.16 -11.56 12.32
C VAL A 270 -12.88 -11.35 13.13
N GLN A 271 -12.96 -11.53 14.46
CA GLN A 271 -11.82 -11.45 15.36
C GLN A 271 -10.85 -12.61 15.12
N ARG A 272 -9.69 -12.33 14.51
CA ARG A 272 -8.63 -13.31 14.25
C ARG A 272 -7.30 -12.81 14.80
N THR A 273 -6.51 -13.74 15.31
CA THR A 273 -5.12 -13.51 15.68
C THR A 273 -4.22 -14.18 14.65
N ALA A 274 -3.13 -13.52 14.28
CA ALA A 274 -2.22 -13.98 13.24
C ALA A 274 -0.81 -13.44 13.48
N LEU A 275 0.19 -14.09 12.90
CA LEU A 275 1.54 -13.52 12.83
C LEU A 275 1.65 -12.54 11.67
N MET A 276 2.47 -11.50 11.87
CA MET A 276 2.91 -10.59 10.83
C MET A 276 4.44 -10.57 10.84
N ALA A 277 5.04 -10.69 9.66
CA ALA A 277 6.46 -10.75 9.44
C ALA A 277 6.93 -9.63 8.50
N GLN A 278 8.09 -9.07 8.82
CA GLN A 278 8.80 -8.15 7.95
C GLN A 278 10.27 -8.55 7.86
N LEU A 279 10.78 -8.63 6.64
CA LEU A 279 12.20 -8.83 6.38
C LEU A 279 12.84 -7.46 6.18
N ARG A 280 13.56 -6.97 7.18
CA ARG A 280 14.32 -5.73 7.05
C ARG A 280 15.58 -6.01 6.29
N ARG A 281 15.77 -5.33 5.16
CA ARG A 281 16.99 -5.38 4.36
C ARG A 281 17.64 -4.01 4.44
N GLY A 282 18.52 -3.85 5.43
CA GLY A 282 19.18 -2.58 5.71
C GLY A 282 20.69 -2.70 5.75
N PHE A 283 21.36 -1.57 5.92
CA PHE A 283 22.81 -1.49 6.06
C PHE A 283 23.37 -2.25 7.29
N MET A 284 22.50 -2.67 8.22
CA MET A 284 22.82 -3.51 9.38
C MET A 284 22.91 -5.01 9.05
N GLY A 285 22.63 -5.38 7.80
CA GLY A 285 22.33 -6.75 7.40
C GLY A 285 20.83 -7.01 7.36
N GLU A 286 20.47 -8.25 7.06
CA GLU A 286 19.08 -8.69 7.03
C GLU A 286 18.62 -9.08 8.45
N SER A 287 17.36 -8.78 8.77
CA SER A 287 16.73 -9.25 10.00
C SER A 287 15.26 -9.53 9.79
N LEU A 288 14.73 -10.52 10.52
CA LEU A 288 13.33 -10.86 10.56
C LEU A 288 12.70 -10.22 11.80
N ASP A 289 11.70 -9.36 11.58
CA ASP A 289 10.84 -8.85 12.65
C ASP A 289 9.50 -9.60 12.60
N LEU A 290 9.08 -10.15 13.75
CA LEU A 290 7.81 -10.84 13.90
C LEU A 290 6.94 -10.09 14.92
N ALA A 291 5.66 -9.93 14.60
CA ALA A 291 4.65 -9.33 15.47
C ALA A 291 3.41 -10.21 15.54
N LEU A 292 2.74 -10.16 16.69
CA LEU A 292 1.42 -10.75 16.85
C LEU A 292 0.38 -9.72 16.47
N THR A 293 -0.65 -10.13 15.72
CA THR A 293 -1.71 -9.25 15.25
C THR A 293 -3.08 -9.67 15.75
N VAL A 294 -3.97 -8.69 15.86
CA VAL A 294 -5.38 -8.84 16.20
C VAL A 294 -6.16 -8.05 15.16
N ARG A 295 -7.05 -8.71 14.43
CA ARG A 295 -8.07 -8.01 13.62
C ARG A 295 -9.26 -7.71 14.51
N ALA A 296 -9.52 -6.43 14.69
CA ALA A 296 -10.62 -5.91 15.51
C ALA A 296 -11.88 -5.71 14.67
N ALA A 297 -13.06 -5.89 15.28
CA ALA A 297 -14.30 -5.33 14.72
C ALA A 297 -14.31 -3.81 14.90
N ALA A 298 -15.12 -3.10 14.11
CA ALA A 298 -15.15 -1.63 14.14
C ALA A 298 -15.46 -1.02 15.54
N ASP A 299 -16.20 -1.75 16.39
CA ASP A 299 -16.59 -1.30 17.74
C ASP A 299 -15.65 -1.79 18.86
N ASP A 300 -14.58 -2.54 18.54
CA ASP A 300 -13.67 -3.07 19.54
C ASP A 300 -12.69 -2.00 20.05
N ASP A 301 -12.75 -1.68 21.33
CA ASP A 301 -11.79 -0.78 21.98
C ASP A 301 -10.47 -1.51 22.31
N ILE A 302 -9.68 -1.82 21.29
CA ILE A 302 -8.32 -2.37 21.47
C ILE A 302 -7.40 -1.33 22.15
N ALA A 303 -7.66 -0.04 21.94
CA ALA A 303 -6.89 1.05 22.52
C ALA A 303 -6.97 1.09 24.06
N SER A 304 -8.04 0.57 24.65
CA SER A 304 -8.17 0.39 26.11
C SER A 304 -7.18 -0.62 26.70
N GLY A 305 -6.53 -1.44 25.85
CA GLY A 305 -5.44 -2.33 26.21
C GLY A 305 -5.74 -3.81 25.99
N VAL A 306 -4.68 -4.54 25.62
CA VAL A 306 -4.70 -5.99 25.39
C VAL A 306 -3.82 -6.66 26.43
N GLU A 307 -4.33 -7.72 27.03
CA GLU A 307 -3.55 -8.56 27.94
C GLU A 307 -3.27 -9.93 27.32
N VAL A 308 -2.06 -10.42 27.58
CA VAL A 308 -1.59 -11.75 27.16
C VAL A 308 -1.32 -12.61 28.39
N GLU A 309 -1.77 -13.86 28.34
CA GLU A 309 -1.46 -14.84 29.38
C GLU A 309 0.02 -15.28 29.30
N SER A 310 0.79 -14.99 30.34
CA SER A 310 2.18 -15.39 30.47
C SER A 310 2.33 -16.90 30.77
N ALA A 311 3.55 -17.41 30.67
CA ALA A 311 3.91 -18.78 31.04
C ALA A 311 3.56 -19.17 32.48
N GLU A 312 3.47 -18.19 33.38
CA GLU A 312 3.10 -18.38 34.79
C GLU A 312 1.57 -18.34 35.01
N GLY A 313 0.78 -18.12 33.96
CA GLY A 313 -0.68 -17.98 34.04
C GLY A 313 -1.16 -16.59 34.47
N HIS A 314 -0.26 -15.61 34.58
CA HIS A 314 -0.61 -14.22 34.86
C HIS A 314 -0.94 -13.48 33.56
N TRP A 315 -2.00 -12.66 33.58
CA TRP A 315 -2.31 -11.75 32.49
C TRP A 315 -1.41 -10.52 32.57
N MET A 316 -0.67 -10.25 31.50
CA MET A 316 0.25 -9.13 31.41
C MET A 316 -0.17 -8.19 30.27
N PRO A 317 -0.15 -6.86 30.48
CA PRO A 317 -0.46 -5.92 29.43
C PRO A 317 0.62 -5.99 28.33
N VAL A 318 0.18 -5.98 27.07
CA VAL A 318 1.05 -5.92 25.90
C VAL A 318 0.66 -4.73 25.04
N GLY A 319 1.66 -4.00 24.54
CA GLY A 319 1.44 -2.89 23.64
C GLY A 319 1.04 -3.33 22.25
N PHE A 320 -0.16 -2.92 21.82
CA PHE A 320 -0.61 -3.00 20.43
C PHE A 320 -0.66 -1.60 19.84
N VAL A 321 -0.15 -1.45 18.63
CA VAL A 321 -0.26 -0.24 17.82
C VAL A 321 -1.20 -0.51 16.64
N PRO A 322 -2.02 0.48 16.24
CA PRO A 322 -2.87 0.33 15.08
C PRO A 322 -2.02 0.20 13.81
N ALA A 323 -2.48 -0.65 12.90
CA ALA A 323 -2.03 -0.78 11.52
C ALA A 323 -3.22 -0.50 10.58
N ALA A 324 -3.08 -0.76 9.27
CA ALA A 324 -4.16 -0.51 8.32
C ALA A 324 -5.34 -1.49 8.52
N ALA A 325 -6.54 -1.15 8.02
CA ALA A 325 -7.68 -2.07 7.93
C ALA A 325 -8.12 -2.74 9.24
N ASN A 326 -8.18 -1.98 10.34
CA ASN A 326 -8.54 -2.48 11.69
C ASN A 326 -7.65 -3.63 12.20
N VAL A 327 -6.44 -3.75 11.66
CA VAL A 327 -5.42 -4.65 12.19
C VAL A 327 -4.64 -3.90 13.27
N TRP A 328 -4.45 -4.55 14.40
CA TRP A 328 -3.59 -4.09 15.49
C TRP A 328 -2.42 -5.06 15.60
N ARG A 329 -1.24 -4.56 15.92
CA ARG A 329 -0.03 -5.40 16.03
C ARG A 329 0.82 -5.03 17.22
N THR A 330 1.56 -5.99 17.76
CA THR A 330 2.58 -5.70 18.77
C THR A 330 3.71 -4.86 18.20
N SER A 331 4.39 -4.08 19.05
CA SER A 331 5.63 -3.42 18.62
C SER A 331 6.68 -4.49 18.27
N TYR A 332 7.52 -4.23 17.26
CA TYR A 332 8.65 -5.11 16.94
C TYR A 332 9.76 -5.06 17.99
N SER A 333 9.64 -4.20 19.00
CA SER A 333 10.61 -4.02 20.07
C SER A 333 10.14 -4.66 21.38
N GLY A 334 10.36 -5.97 21.50
CA GLY A 334 10.67 -6.60 22.79
C GLY A 334 9.55 -6.74 23.83
N ASP A 335 8.29 -6.47 23.52
CA ASP A 335 7.22 -6.65 24.52
C ASP A 335 6.88 -8.14 24.76
N ILE A 336 7.04 -8.98 23.72
CA ILE A 336 6.81 -10.44 23.79
C ILE A 336 8.00 -11.21 23.19
N ASP A 337 8.35 -12.33 23.81
CA ASP A 337 9.33 -13.28 23.31
C ASP A 337 8.76 -14.07 22.12
N VAL A 338 9.25 -13.74 20.92
CA VAL A 338 8.78 -14.31 19.64
C VAL A 338 8.90 -15.84 19.61
N SER A 339 9.98 -16.41 20.17
CA SER A 339 10.16 -17.86 20.21
C SER A 339 9.00 -18.53 20.97
N SER A 340 8.61 -17.97 22.11
CA SER A 340 7.48 -18.47 22.90
C SER A 340 6.13 -18.30 22.20
N VAL A 341 5.95 -17.29 21.35
CA VAL A 341 4.74 -17.11 20.52
C VAL A 341 4.62 -18.21 19.46
N LEU A 342 5.73 -18.55 18.80
CA LEU A 342 5.74 -19.58 17.75
C LEU A 342 5.53 -21.00 18.28
N GLU A 343 5.89 -21.24 19.55
CA GLU A 343 5.80 -22.56 20.17
C GLU A 343 4.58 -22.72 21.09
N GLY A 344 4.12 -21.62 21.69
CA GLY A 344 3.05 -21.56 22.68
C GLY A 344 1.66 -21.34 22.08
N VAL A 345 0.62 -21.66 22.86
CA VAL A 345 -0.75 -21.23 22.54
C VAL A 345 -0.95 -19.86 23.16
N VAL A 346 -1.03 -18.81 22.33
CA VAL A 346 -1.22 -17.45 22.83
C VAL A 346 -2.69 -17.26 23.19
N ARG A 347 -2.94 -16.74 24.39
CA ARG A 347 -4.27 -16.29 24.82
C ARG A 347 -4.26 -14.79 25.01
N LEU A 348 -5.15 -14.11 24.30
CA LEU A 348 -5.32 -12.66 24.33
C LEU A 348 -6.71 -12.33 24.86
N ARG A 349 -6.83 -11.27 25.66
CA ARG A 349 -8.13 -10.70 26.03
C ARG A 349 -8.10 -9.18 25.95
N THR A 350 -9.25 -8.60 25.64
CA THR A 350 -9.46 -7.14 25.62
C THR A 350 -10.31 -6.75 26.84
N ALA A 351 -10.30 -5.47 27.22
CA ALA A 351 -11.14 -4.98 28.31
C ALA A 351 -12.65 -5.20 28.03
N ALA A 352 -13.06 -5.17 26.77
CA ALA A 352 -14.43 -5.40 26.34
C ALA A 352 -14.85 -6.89 26.36
N ALA A 353 -13.90 -7.83 26.27
CA ALA A 353 -14.17 -9.27 26.09
C ALA A 353 -13.30 -10.16 27.01
N VAL A 354 -13.25 -9.84 28.30
CA VAL A 354 -12.44 -10.56 29.31
C VAL A 354 -12.81 -12.05 29.40
N ASP A 355 -14.09 -12.40 29.26
CA ASP A 355 -14.60 -13.78 29.42
C ASP A 355 -14.43 -14.65 28.15
N ARG A 356 -13.96 -14.09 27.04
CA ARG A 356 -13.83 -14.80 25.77
C ARG A 356 -12.47 -14.52 25.12
N PRO A 357 -11.39 -15.14 25.63
CA PRO A 357 -10.06 -14.89 25.11
C PRO A 357 -9.93 -15.37 23.66
N MET A 358 -9.26 -14.55 22.85
CA MET A 358 -8.83 -14.91 21.50
C MET A 358 -7.61 -15.83 21.58
N LEU A 359 -7.51 -16.77 20.65
CA LEU A 359 -6.45 -17.78 20.65
C LEU A 359 -5.64 -17.70 19.36
N HIS A 360 -4.32 -17.77 19.48
CA HIS A 360 -3.40 -18.09 18.39
C HIS A 360 -2.80 -19.48 18.67
N HIS A 361 -2.85 -20.37 17.68
CA HIS A 361 -2.31 -21.72 17.79
C HIS A 361 -1.00 -21.82 17.00
N PRO A 362 0.05 -22.44 17.57
CA PRO A 362 1.32 -22.58 16.87
C PRO A 362 1.21 -23.63 15.75
N ARG A 363 1.95 -23.40 14.67
CA ARG A 363 2.01 -24.30 13.49
C ARG A 363 3.45 -24.67 13.18
N SER A 364 3.70 -25.86 12.65
CA SER A 364 5.06 -26.26 12.25
C SER A 364 5.50 -25.72 10.88
N VAL A 365 4.52 -25.32 10.06
CA VAL A 365 4.69 -24.64 8.77
C VAL A 365 3.74 -23.45 8.80
N VAL A 366 4.30 -22.24 8.70
CA VAL A 366 3.55 -20.98 8.74
C VAL A 366 3.69 -20.28 7.39
N PRO A 367 2.67 -20.35 6.53
CA PRO A 367 2.59 -19.51 5.33
C PRO A 367 2.43 -18.04 5.73
N LEU A 368 3.28 -17.17 5.23
CA LEU A 368 3.24 -15.72 5.46
C LEU A 368 3.12 -15.03 4.10
N VAL A 369 1.91 -14.66 3.69
CA VAL A 369 1.61 -14.11 2.35
C VAL A 369 1.70 -12.59 2.40
N LEU A 370 2.29 -11.97 1.38
CA LEU A 370 2.39 -10.50 1.30
C LEU A 370 0.99 -9.89 1.22
N ASP A 371 0.66 -9.07 2.21
CA ASP A 371 -0.53 -8.22 2.24
C ASP A 371 -0.11 -6.81 1.83
N GLU A 372 -0.51 -6.38 0.62
CA GLU A 372 -0.16 -5.06 0.08
C GLU A 372 -0.66 -3.91 0.97
N LEU A 373 -1.82 -4.07 1.63
CA LEU A 373 -2.42 -3.04 2.47
C LEU A 373 -1.65 -2.86 3.78
N GLN A 374 -1.11 -3.95 4.33
CA GLN A 374 -0.24 -3.92 5.50
C GLN A 374 1.23 -3.65 5.15
N ALA A 375 1.61 -3.78 3.87
CA ALA A 375 2.99 -3.82 3.40
C ALA A 375 3.86 -4.76 4.25
N ALA A 376 3.32 -5.93 4.57
CA ALA A 376 3.94 -6.93 5.43
C ALA A 376 3.44 -8.33 5.05
N TYR A 377 4.18 -9.36 5.43
CA TYR A 377 3.74 -10.74 5.23
C TYR A 377 2.86 -11.16 6.40
N VAL A 378 1.62 -11.55 6.13
CA VAL A 378 0.63 -11.92 7.15
C VAL A 378 0.39 -13.43 7.11
N GLU A 379 0.24 -14.05 8.28
CA GLU A 379 -0.04 -15.48 8.40
C GLU A 379 -1.33 -15.84 7.65
N ALA A 380 -1.20 -16.77 6.73
CA ALA A 380 -2.31 -17.32 5.95
C ALA A 380 -2.50 -18.80 6.27
N GLU A 381 -3.71 -19.31 6.01
CA GLU A 381 -3.98 -20.73 6.19
C GLU A 381 -3.22 -21.60 5.19
N ARG A 382 -2.98 -21.08 3.98
CA ARG A 382 -2.38 -21.77 2.83
C ARG A 382 -1.60 -20.79 1.96
N LEU A 383 -0.63 -21.31 1.22
CA LEU A 383 0.01 -20.59 0.10
C LEU A 383 -0.99 -20.23 -0.99
N GLN A 384 -0.69 -19.16 -1.73
CA GLN A 384 -1.45 -18.69 -2.89
C GLN A 384 -0.58 -18.78 -4.15
N LEU A 385 -1.20 -18.93 -5.32
CA LEU A 385 -0.46 -18.93 -6.58
C LEU A 385 -0.05 -17.50 -6.93
N ASN A 386 1.13 -17.35 -7.51
CA ASN A 386 1.68 -16.12 -8.12
C ASN A 386 1.86 -14.92 -7.16
N VAL A 387 1.63 -15.08 -5.85
CA VAL A 387 1.79 -14.04 -4.81
C VAL A 387 3.10 -14.23 -4.05
N ASP A 388 3.74 -13.12 -3.68
CA ASP A 388 4.96 -13.11 -2.88
C ASP A 388 4.68 -13.66 -1.47
N THR A 389 5.47 -14.64 -1.06
CA THR A 389 5.25 -15.38 0.19
C THR A 389 6.59 -15.67 0.88
N MET A 390 6.54 -15.74 2.21
CA MET A 390 7.58 -16.35 3.03
C MET A 390 7.01 -17.59 3.72
N VAL A 391 7.85 -18.59 3.97
CA VAL A 391 7.46 -19.77 4.73
C VAL A 391 8.36 -19.93 5.92
N LEU A 392 7.80 -19.77 7.11
CA LEU A 392 8.50 -20.03 8.36
C LEU A 392 8.23 -21.49 8.76
N VAL A 393 9.29 -22.29 8.87
CA VAL A 393 9.19 -23.75 9.06
C VAL A 393 10.07 -24.19 10.22
N ARG A 394 9.55 -25.06 11.07
CA ARG A 394 10.38 -25.69 12.11
C ARG A 394 11.44 -26.57 11.46
N THR A 395 12.71 -26.45 11.86
CA THR A 395 13.82 -27.19 11.22
C THR A 395 13.59 -28.70 11.27
N SER A 396 13.10 -29.22 12.41
CA SER A 396 12.71 -30.62 12.55
C SER A 396 11.44 -30.81 13.39
N ALA A 397 10.69 -31.86 13.08
CA ALA A 397 9.54 -32.31 13.88
C ALA A 397 9.58 -33.83 14.00
N ARG A 398 9.53 -34.35 15.23
CA ARG A 398 9.63 -35.81 15.53
C ARG A 398 10.85 -36.49 14.89
N GLY A 399 12.00 -35.82 14.84
CA GLY A 399 13.23 -36.34 14.24
C GLY A 399 13.24 -36.38 12.71
N ARG A 400 12.21 -35.87 12.03
CA ARG A 400 12.19 -35.68 10.57
C ARG A 400 12.67 -34.26 10.21
N PRO A 401 13.50 -34.09 9.18
CA PRO A 401 13.92 -32.78 8.69
C PRO A 401 12.77 -32.13 7.93
N LEU A 402 11.92 -31.39 8.65
CA LEU A 402 10.70 -30.79 8.12
C LEU A 402 11.05 -29.69 7.11
N ALA A 403 11.97 -28.77 7.46
CA ALA A 403 12.42 -27.71 6.57
C ALA A 403 12.95 -28.25 5.22
N ALA A 404 13.82 -29.26 5.24
CA ALA A 404 14.33 -29.88 4.01
C ALA A 404 13.23 -30.53 3.16
N SER A 405 12.20 -31.09 3.80
CA SER A 405 11.05 -31.66 3.09
C SER A 405 10.19 -30.59 2.43
N VAL A 406 10.01 -29.44 3.09
CA VAL A 406 9.28 -28.28 2.53
C VAL A 406 10.06 -27.67 1.37
N VAL A 407 11.36 -27.43 1.52
CA VAL A 407 12.22 -26.89 0.45
C VAL A 407 12.16 -27.78 -0.80
N LYS A 408 12.27 -29.10 -0.65
CA LYS A 408 12.15 -30.03 -1.77
C LYS A 408 10.80 -29.97 -2.49
N ILE A 409 9.72 -29.68 -1.76
CA ILE A 409 8.41 -29.48 -2.39
C ILE A 409 8.41 -28.17 -3.17
N LEU A 410 8.90 -27.07 -2.56
CA LEU A 410 8.98 -25.76 -3.21
C LEU A 410 9.81 -25.78 -4.49
N GLU A 411 10.91 -26.54 -4.54
CA GLU A 411 11.72 -26.73 -5.76
C GLU A 411 10.92 -27.28 -6.96
N THR A 412 9.79 -27.96 -6.72
CA THR A 412 8.96 -28.55 -7.78
C THR A 412 7.79 -27.67 -8.21
N CYS A 413 7.42 -26.66 -7.43
CA CYS A 413 6.19 -25.90 -7.63
C CYS A 413 6.31 -24.39 -7.45
N ALA A 414 7.45 -23.89 -6.97
CA ALA A 414 7.74 -22.47 -6.82
C ALA A 414 8.78 -22.00 -7.86
N ARG A 415 8.70 -20.72 -8.22
CA ARG A 415 9.68 -20.05 -9.08
C ARG A 415 11.09 -20.15 -8.47
N PRO A 416 12.13 -20.43 -9.27
CA PRO A 416 13.51 -20.43 -8.81
C PRO A 416 13.93 -19.08 -8.21
N GLY A 417 14.88 -19.11 -7.27
CA GLY A 417 15.45 -17.89 -6.66
C GLY A 417 14.99 -17.58 -5.25
N PHE A 418 14.12 -18.40 -4.65
CA PHE A 418 13.82 -18.30 -3.21
C PHE A 418 15.07 -18.56 -2.36
N VAL A 419 15.15 -17.91 -1.18
CA VAL A 419 16.33 -17.96 -0.31
C VAL A 419 16.01 -18.69 0.99
N VAL A 420 16.88 -19.61 1.40
CA VAL A 420 16.75 -20.36 2.66
C VAL A 420 17.66 -19.74 3.71
N HIS A 421 17.06 -19.27 4.80
CA HIS A 421 17.74 -18.66 5.95
C HIS A 421 17.70 -19.62 7.14
N GLU A 422 18.86 -20.16 7.49
CA GLU A 422 19.05 -20.95 8.72
C GLU A 422 19.50 -20.09 9.90
N HIS A 423 20.15 -18.96 9.62
CA HIS A 423 20.64 -18.02 10.61
C HIS A 423 20.34 -16.59 10.15
N LEU A 424 19.51 -15.89 10.91
CA LEU A 424 19.09 -14.52 10.62
C LEU A 424 18.79 -13.80 11.94
N ALA A 425 19.16 -12.52 12.07
CA ALA A 425 18.81 -11.76 13.26
C ALA A 425 17.29 -11.69 13.41
N GLY A 426 16.76 -12.09 14.57
CA GLY A 426 15.31 -12.17 14.84
C GLY A 426 14.65 -13.50 14.45
N LEU A 427 15.36 -14.41 13.76
CA LEU A 427 14.90 -15.79 13.53
C LEU A 427 15.20 -16.65 14.78
N PRO A 428 14.20 -17.29 15.42
CA PRO A 428 14.43 -18.13 16.58
C PRO A 428 15.22 -19.41 16.26
N GLU A 429 15.95 -19.93 17.25
CA GLU A 429 16.67 -21.21 17.11
C GLU A 429 15.68 -22.37 16.83
N GLY A 430 16.05 -23.29 15.95
CA GLY A 430 15.20 -24.43 15.55
C GLY A 430 14.13 -24.10 14.51
N TRP A 431 14.18 -22.90 13.93
CA TRP A 431 13.36 -22.46 12.81
C TRP A 431 14.20 -22.12 11.58
N THR A 432 13.61 -22.30 10.42
CA THR A 432 14.16 -21.97 9.11
C THR A 432 13.15 -21.09 8.39
N LEU A 433 13.62 -19.98 7.82
CA LEU A 433 12.80 -19.10 7.01
C LEU A 433 13.14 -19.31 5.53
N VAL A 434 12.13 -19.54 4.70
CA VAL A 434 12.26 -19.53 3.24
C VAL A 434 11.64 -18.24 2.72
N SER A 435 12.43 -17.31 2.22
CA SER A 435 11.97 -16.02 1.68
C SER A 435 11.87 -16.04 0.16
N ASP A 436 11.13 -15.08 -0.40
CA ASP A 436 11.01 -14.87 -1.85
C ASP A 436 10.36 -16.08 -2.56
N VAL A 437 9.41 -16.74 -1.90
CA VAL A 437 8.68 -17.89 -2.44
C VAL A 437 7.51 -17.38 -3.28
N GLN A 438 7.48 -17.78 -4.56
CA GLN A 438 6.38 -17.51 -5.48
C GLN A 438 5.89 -18.84 -6.06
N LEU A 439 4.68 -19.27 -5.67
CA LEU A 439 4.15 -20.59 -6.06
C LEU A 439 3.45 -20.50 -7.43
N PHE A 440 3.79 -21.37 -8.39
CA PHE A 440 3.17 -21.40 -9.73
C PHE A 440 2.34 -22.66 -9.98
N SER A 441 2.43 -23.67 -9.12
CA SER A 441 1.61 -24.87 -9.23
C SER A 441 1.26 -25.44 -7.87
N SER A 442 0.19 -26.24 -7.81
CA SER A 442 -0.16 -26.97 -6.60
C SER A 442 0.85 -28.09 -6.35
N PRO A 443 1.41 -28.22 -5.13
CA PRO A 443 2.17 -29.41 -4.77
C PRO A 443 1.38 -30.68 -5.03
N GLY A 444 2.05 -31.74 -5.51
CA GLY A 444 1.37 -32.99 -5.87
C GLY A 444 0.45 -33.52 -4.77
N ALA A 445 -0.67 -34.15 -5.16
CA ALA A 445 -1.76 -34.59 -4.27
C ALA A 445 -1.37 -35.50 -3.09
N ALA A 446 -0.12 -35.96 -3.02
CA ALA A 446 0.45 -36.76 -1.94
C ALA A 446 1.17 -35.94 -0.85
N THR A 447 1.26 -34.61 -0.97
CA THR A 447 1.90 -33.78 0.07
C THR A 447 1.14 -33.92 1.41
N PRO A 448 1.84 -34.14 2.54
CA PRO A 448 1.22 -34.16 3.85
C PRO A 448 0.95 -32.75 4.41
N TYR A 449 1.44 -31.70 3.75
CA TYR A 449 1.37 -30.31 4.21
C TYR A 449 0.28 -29.56 3.46
N ASN A 450 -0.90 -29.42 4.08
CA ASN A 450 -2.03 -28.69 3.47
C ASN A 450 -1.75 -27.19 3.34
N GLU A 451 -0.87 -26.67 4.19
CA GLU A 451 -0.42 -25.28 4.23
C GLU A 451 0.26 -24.87 2.92
N LEU A 452 0.86 -25.83 2.19
CA LEU A 452 1.51 -25.57 0.90
C LEU A 452 0.56 -25.68 -0.30
N VAL A 453 -0.67 -26.16 -0.10
CA VAL A 453 -1.60 -26.49 -1.19
C VAL A 453 -2.54 -25.31 -1.47
N PRO A 454 -2.37 -24.58 -2.58
CA PRO A 454 -3.24 -23.47 -2.95
C PRO A 454 -4.65 -23.95 -3.27
N LEU A 455 -5.62 -23.04 -3.13
CA LEU A 455 -7.03 -23.34 -3.41
C LEU A 455 -7.43 -23.02 -4.86
N ALA A 456 -6.82 -21.98 -5.44
CA ALA A 456 -6.89 -21.67 -6.86
C ALA A 456 -6.04 -22.65 -7.68
N ARG A 457 -6.38 -22.78 -8.96
CA ARG A 457 -5.65 -23.61 -9.95
C ARG A 457 -5.14 -22.79 -11.12
N ASP A 458 -5.95 -21.84 -11.55
CA ASP A 458 -5.63 -20.92 -12.63
C ASP A 458 -5.66 -19.50 -12.03
N GLN A 459 -4.62 -18.70 -12.27
CA GLN A 459 -4.48 -17.36 -11.70
C GLN A 459 -3.60 -16.47 -12.59
N LEU A 460 -4.04 -15.23 -12.81
CA LEU A 460 -3.22 -14.10 -13.27
C LEU A 460 -3.06 -13.12 -12.11
N THR A 461 -1.83 -12.71 -11.85
CA THR A 461 -1.49 -11.73 -10.80
C THR A 461 -0.59 -10.65 -11.39
N ILE A 462 -0.94 -9.39 -11.14
CA ILE A 462 -0.07 -8.24 -11.37
C ILE A 462 0.66 -7.96 -10.05
N ALA A 463 1.98 -8.11 -10.06
CA ALA A 463 2.80 -8.01 -8.85
C ALA A 463 4.10 -7.24 -9.11
N GLY A 464 4.73 -6.77 -8.03
CA GLY A 464 5.93 -5.95 -8.11
C GLY A 464 5.68 -4.56 -8.71
N GLY A 465 6.77 -3.94 -9.18
CA GLY A 465 6.79 -2.55 -9.60
C GLY A 465 6.64 -1.56 -8.43
N MET A 466 6.61 -0.27 -8.73
CA MET A 466 6.31 0.79 -7.77
C MET A 466 4.86 1.23 -7.96
N ARG A 467 3.97 0.88 -7.03
CA ARG A 467 2.59 1.34 -7.03
C ARG A 467 2.53 2.78 -6.55
N ILE A 468 1.81 3.62 -7.28
CA ILE A 468 1.57 5.00 -6.89
C ILE A 468 0.31 5.03 -6.00
N PRO A 469 0.36 5.63 -4.81
CA PRO A 469 -0.81 5.78 -3.94
C PRO A 469 -1.92 6.58 -4.64
N SER A 470 -3.06 5.95 -4.85
CA SER A 470 -4.22 6.58 -5.47
C SER A 470 -5.47 5.75 -5.29
N ARG A 471 -6.62 6.39 -5.55
CA ARG A 471 -7.95 5.78 -5.56
C ARG A 471 -8.07 4.61 -6.54
N ILE A 472 -7.37 4.68 -7.68
CA ILE A 472 -7.31 3.61 -8.67
C ILE A 472 -5.90 3.03 -8.68
N ARG A 473 -5.76 1.72 -8.87
CA ARG A 473 -4.45 1.07 -8.96
C ARG A 473 -3.69 1.55 -10.22
N LYS A 474 -2.55 2.22 -10.00
CA LYS A 474 -1.56 2.66 -11.01
C LYS A 474 -0.12 2.44 -10.50
N TRP A 475 0.82 2.35 -11.42
CA TRP A 475 2.24 2.11 -11.17
C TRP A 475 3.10 3.18 -11.84
N SER A 476 4.30 3.41 -11.31
CA SER A 476 5.32 4.21 -11.97
C SER A 476 5.79 3.49 -13.24
N ALA A 477 5.92 4.24 -14.34
CA ALA A 477 6.51 3.77 -15.59
C ALA A 477 8.02 3.48 -15.45
N VAL A 478 8.69 4.04 -14.42
CA VAL A 478 10.10 3.78 -14.12
C VAL A 478 10.30 2.38 -13.53
N ALA A 479 9.31 1.87 -12.78
CA ALA A 479 9.30 0.51 -12.26
C ALA A 479 7.91 -0.12 -12.49
N PRO A 480 7.61 -0.53 -13.74
CA PRO A 480 6.34 -1.17 -14.05
C PRO A 480 6.26 -2.56 -13.40
N PRO A 481 5.05 -3.09 -13.17
CA PRO A 481 4.88 -4.40 -12.54
C PRO A 481 5.27 -5.54 -13.49
N GLU A 482 5.33 -6.76 -12.96
CA GLU A 482 5.36 -7.99 -13.76
C GLU A 482 4.01 -8.70 -13.73
N LEU A 483 3.72 -9.42 -14.82
CA LEU A 483 2.57 -10.29 -14.95
C LEU A 483 3.00 -11.72 -14.63
N ARG A 484 2.31 -12.35 -13.69
CA ARG A 484 2.55 -13.74 -13.29
C ARG A 484 1.30 -14.55 -13.56
N ALA A 485 1.41 -15.60 -14.37
CA ALA A 485 0.29 -16.47 -14.68
C ALA A 485 0.63 -17.94 -14.51
N SER A 486 -0.35 -18.70 -14.04
CA SER A 486 -0.30 -20.15 -13.93
C SER A 486 -1.66 -20.73 -14.33
N VAL A 487 -1.66 -21.77 -15.14
CA VAL A 487 -2.86 -22.49 -15.59
C VAL A 487 -2.60 -23.99 -15.46
N GLU A 488 -3.28 -24.65 -14.54
CA GLU A 488 -3.22 -26.11 -14.40
C GLU A 488 -4.20 -26.83 -15.34
N SER A 489 -5.25 -26.13 -15.80
CA SER A 489 -6.29 -26.70 -16.65
C SER A 489 -5.85 -26.97 -18.10
N ALA A 490 -4.77 -26.34 -18.57
CA ALA A 490 -4.22 -26.48 -19.92
C ALA A 490 -2.69 -26.33 -19.90
N ALA A 491 -1.98 -27.05 -20.79
CA ALA A 491 -0.53 -26.89 -20.94
C ALA A 491 -0.16 -25.57 -21.63
N HIS A 492 -0.91 -25.21 -22.68
CA HIS A 492 -0.74 -23.95 -23.38
C HIS A 492 -1.45 -22.81 -22.62
N LEU A 493 -0.76 -21.71 -22.38
CA LEU A 493 -1.36 -20.45 -21.92
C LEU A 493 -0.81 -19.26 -22.70
N SER A 494 -1.61 -18.20 -22.80
CA SER A 494 -1.17 -16.93 -23.36
C SER A 494 -1.65 -15.73 -22.55
N ILE A 495 -0.78 -14.73 -22.45
CA ILE A 495 -1.09 -13.40 -21.90
C ILE A 495 -1.11 -12.42 -23.07
N VAL A 496 -2.18 -11.66 -23.19
CA VAL A 496 -2.34 -10.61 -24.21
C VAL A 496 -2.39 -9.26 -23.52
N LEU A 497 -1.51 -8.36 -23.95
CA LEU A 497 -1.55 -6.95 -23.60
C LEU A 497 -2.17 -6.16 -24.76
N SER A 498 -3.21 -5.40 -24.47
CA SER A 498 -3.89 -4.52 -25.42
C SER A 498 -3.82 -3.07 -24.97
N ASP A 499 -4.00 -2.17 -25.94
CA ASP A 499 -4.22 -0.75 -25.70
C ASP A 499 -5.46 -0.56 -24.79
N GLY A 500 -5.38 0.33 -23.81
CA GLY A 500 -6.48 0.64 -22.91
C GLY A 500 -7.69 1.25 -23.62
N ASP A 501 -7.44 2.01 -24.69
CA ASP A 501 -8.47 2.72 -25.44
C ASP A 501 -9.13 1.85 -26.51
N ASP A 502 -8.34 0.97 -27.13
CA ASP A 502 -8.80 -0.02 -28.08
C ASP A 502 -8.34 -1.42 -27.68
N ARG A 503 -9.16 -2.13 -26.91
CA ARG A 503 -8.88 -3.51 -26.50
C ARG A 503 -8.75 -4.50 -27.67
N LYS A 504 -9.10 -4.13 -28.91
CA LYS A 504 -8.85 -4.95 -30.11
C LYS A 504 -7.44 -4.75 -30.65
N LYS A 505 -6.79 -3.63 -30.33
CA LYS A 505 -5.41 -3.34 -30.67
C LYS A 505 -4.49 -4.07 -29.68
N GLU A 506 -4.12 -5.28 -30.04
CA GLU A 506 -3.09 -6.05 -29.36
C GLU A 506 -1.73 -5.37 -29.54
N LEU A 507 -1.06 -5.10 -28.42
CA LEU A 507 0.28 -4.52 -28.38
C LEU A 507 1.32 -5.65 -28.27
N HIS A 508 1.09 -6.59 -27.36
CA HIS A 508 1.97 -7.73 -27.13
C HIS A 508 1.18 -9.00 -26.83
N ARG A 509 1.78 -10.14 -27.17
CA ARG A 509 1.30 -11.47 -26.78
C ARG A 509 2.47 -12.34 -26.41
N TRP A 510 2.37 -12.95 -25.23
CA TRP A 510 3.32 -13.92 -24.73
C TRP A 510 2.62 -15.26 -24.57
N THR A 511 3.30 -16.34 -24.93
CA THR A 511 2.77 -17.71 -24.97
C THR A 511 3.76 -18.68 -24.37
N THR A 512 3.28 -19.74 -23.75
CA THR A 512 4.11 -20.86 -23.26
C THR A 512 3.32 -22.17 -23.33
N GLU A 513 4.05 -23.28 -23.46
CA GLU A 513 3.52 -24.66 -23.42
C GLU A 513 3.68 -25.30 -22.02
N GLY A 514 4.29 -24.59 -21.07
CA GLY A 514 4.65 -25.11 -19.75
C GLY A 514 3.67 -24.77 -18.62
N GLY A 515 2.49 -24.24 -18.92
CA GLY A 515 1.45 -23.95 -17.91
C GLY A 515 1.77 -22.80 -16.93
N ALA A 516 2.94 -22.16 -17.00
CA ALA A 516 3.30 -20.97 -16.21
C ALA A 516 4.12 -19.95 -17.00
N LEU A 517 3.90 -18.66 -16.73
CA LEU A 517 4.56 -17.55 -17.40
C LEU A 517 4.83 -16.37 -16.45
N VAL A 518 6.00 -15.76 -16.57
CA VAL A 518 6.36 -14.50 -15.93
C VAL A 518 6.76 -13.52 -17.02
N VAL A 519 6.15 -12.33 -17.03
CA VAL A 519 6.43 -11.27 -18.00
C VAL A 519 6.76 -9.99 -17.24
N ALA A 520 8.02 -9.55 -17.30
CA ALA A 520 8.40 -8.23 -16.80
C ALA A 520 7.95 -7.16 -17.79
N LEU A 521 7.03 -6.27 -17.41
CA LEU A 521 6.56 -5.22 -18.32
C LEU A 521 7.63 -4.16 -18.61
N ALA A 522 8.69 -4.11 -17.80
CA ALA A 522 9.85 -3.27 -18.07
C ALA A 522 10.53 -3.60 -19.42
N ASP A 523 10.41 -4.85 -19.88
CA ASP A 523 11.00 -5.30 -21.15
C ASP A 523 10.09 -5.01 -22.36
N ALA A 524 8.86 -4.55 -22.12
CA ALA A 524 7.87 -4.30 -23.17
C ALA A 524 7.90 -2.86 -23.70
N ASP A 525 8.75 -1.97 -23.15
CA ASP A 525 8.92 -0.57 -23.56
C ASP A 525 7.57 0.17 -23.71
N LEU A 526 6.72 0.03 -22.70
CA LEU A 526 5.38 0.61 -22.71
C LEU A 526 5.45 2.10 -22.36
N PRO A 527 4.86 2.99 -23.17
CA PRO A 527 4.73 4.38 -22.78
C PRO A 527 3.83 4.54 -21.55
N VAL A 528 3.80 5.74 -21.00
CA VAL A 528 2.79 6.13 -20.01
C VAL A 528 1.39 5.97 -20.64
N GLY A 529 0.46 5.38 -19.88
CA GLY A 529 -0.88 5.09 -20.38
C GLY A 529 -1.58 3.92 -19.66
N ASP A 530 -2.74 3.56 -20.17
CA ASP A 530 -3.59 2.49 -19.64
C ASP A 530 -3.58 1.28 -20.58
N TYR A 531 -3.55 0.08 -19.99
CA TYR A 531 -3.35 -1.18 -20.71
C TYR A 531 -4.29 -2.27 -20.21
N GLY A 532 -4.92 -2.99 -21.13
CA GLY A 532 -5.69 -4.19 -20.82
C GLY A 532 -4.80 -5.42 -20.80
N VAL A 533 -4.94 -6.26 -19.79
CA VAL A 533 -4.26 -7.56 -19.69
C VAL A 533 -5.31 -8.66 -19.68
N ALA A 534 -5.11 -9.70 -20.49
CA ALA A 534 -6.00 -10.85 -20.55
C ALA A 534 -5.23 -12.18 -20.57
N LEU A 535 -5.63 -13.12 -19.71
CA LEU A 535 -5.11 -14.49 -19.66
C LEU A 535 -6.03 -15.43 -20.45
N PHE A 536 -5.46 -16.25 -21.32
CA PHE A 536 -6.15 -17.31 -22.07
C PHE A 536 -5.52 -18.67 -21.80
N ALA A 537 -6.35 -19.72 -21.72
CA ALA A 537 -5.92 -21.10 -21.57
C ALA A 537 -6.26 -21.94 -22.81
N GLY A 538 -5.29 -22.70 -23.30
CA GLY A 538 -5.43 -23.51 -24.51
C GLY A 538 -5.83 -22.68 -25.72
N GLU A 539 -6.76 -23.21 -26.52
CA GLU A 539 -7.31 -22.53 -27.71
C GLU A 539 -8.59 -21.71 -27.42
N ALA A 540 -8.87 -21.41 -26.14
CA ALA A 540 -10.07 -20.68 -25.76
C ALA A 540 -10.07 -19.25 -26.36
N LYS A 541 -11.21 -18.84 -26.93
CA LYS A 541 -11.39 -17.48 -27.48
C LYS A 541 -11.80 -16.45 -26.43
N SER A 542 -12.30 -16.89 -25.28
CA SER A 542 -12.66 -16.05 -24.14
C SER A 542 -11.53 -16.11 -23.10
N PRO A 543 -11.15 -14.96 -22.51
CA PRO A 543 -10.15 -14.95 -21.46
C PRO A 543 -10.68 -15.60 -20.18
N LEU A 544 -9.79 -16.26 -19.44
CA LEU A 544 -10.06 -16.76 -18.08
C LEU A 544 -10.12 -15.60 -17.08
N GLN A 545 -9.20 -14.64 -17.22
CA GLN A 545 -9.10 -13.50 -16.33
C GLN A 545 -8.69 -12.26 -17.14
N GLN A 546 -9.17 -11.10 -16.72
CA GLN A 546 -8.76 -9.80 -17.27
C GLN A 546 -8.41 -8.86 -16.12
N ALA A 547 -7.44 -7.98 -16.36
CA ALA A 547 -7.03 -6.92 -15.45
C ALA A 547 -6.61 -5.68 -16.25
N THR A 548 -6.39 -4.56 -15.55
CA THR A 548 -5.89 -3.32 -16.15
C THR A 548 -4.60 -2.90 -15.47
N VAL A 549 -3.57 -2.57 -16.26
CA VAL A 549 -2.32 -1.96 -15.79
C VAL A 549 -2.33 -0.50 -16.21
N ARG A 550 -1.98 0.40 -15.31
CA ARG A 550 -1.90 1.85 -15.58
C ARG A 550 -0.53 2.34 -15.21
N LEU A 551 0.21 2.85 -16.17
CA LEU A 551 1.55 3.39 -15.98
C LEU A 551 1.47 4.91 -15.99
N ARG A 552 2.13 5.56 -15.03
CA ARG A 552 2.27 7.02 -14.92
C ARG A 552 3.71 7.39 -14.62
N SER A 553 4.12 8.60 -14.95
CA SER A 553 5.43 9.16 -14.57
C SER A 553 5.24 10.57 -14.01
N ALA A 554 6.34 11.18 -13.56
CA ALA A 554 6.40 12.58 -13.18
C ALA A 554 5.96 13.56 -14.30
N ASP A 555 5.94 13.14 -15.57
CA ASP A 555 5.51 13.98 -16.70
C ASP A 555 4.00 14.23 -16.75
N GLU A 556 3.21 13.38 -16.08
CA GLU A 556 1.76 13.53 -15.97
C GLU A 556 1.40 13.77 -14.51
N THR A 557 1.28 15.01 -14.07
CA THR A 557 1.00 15.30 -12.65
C THR A 557 -0.41 14.91 -12.24
N ASP A 558 -0.56 14.41 -11.01
CA ASP A 558 -1.84 14.08 -10.39
C ASP A 558 -2.69 15.35 -10.25
N PRO A 559 -3.97 15.35 -10.70
CA PRO A 559 -4.85 16.51 -10.57
C PRO A 559 -5.04 16.99 -9.13
N GLY A 560 -4.84 16.10 -8.15
CA GLY A 560 -4.88 16.44 -6.73
C GLY A 560 -3.81 17.44 -6.32
N TRP A 561 -2.70 17.57 -7.06
CA TRP A 561 -1.64 18.53 -6.75
C TRP A 561 -2.10 19.99 -6.85
N GLU A 562 -2.99 20.32 -7.79
CA GLU A 562 -3.53 21.69 -7.92
C GLU A 562 -4.30 22.16 -6.68
N LEU A 563 -4.77 21.21 -5.86
CA LEU A 563 -5.48 21.46 -4.61
C LEU A 563 -4.56 21.46 -3.39
N ALA A 564 -3.29 21.07 -3.56
CA ALA A 564 -2.32 21.05 -2.47
C ALA A 564 -1.78 22.46 -2.20
N PRO A 565 -1.58 22.83 -0.92
CA PRO A 565 -0.98 24.11 -0.56
C PRO A 565 0.48 24.18 -0.99
N ARG A 566 0.95 25.39 -1.33
CA ARG A 566 2.39 25.65 -1.51
C ARG A 566 3.09 25.70 -0.15
N LEU A 567 4.02 24.80 0.12
CA LEU A 567 4.71 24.67 1.41
C LEU A 567 6.13 25.25 1.35
N VAL A 568 6.44 26.17 2.27
CA VAL A 568 7.78 26.77 2.44
C VAL A 568 8.16 26.87 3.92
N TYR A 569 9.46 26.98 4.22
CA TYR A 569 9.95 27.15 5.59
C TYR A 569 10.24 28.64 5.86
N GLY A 570 9.24 29.38 6.33
CA GLY A 570 9.36 30.82 6.62
C GLY A 570 9.96 31.10 8.01
N LEU A 571 11.20 31.58 8.06
CA LEU A 571 11.98 31.71 9.30
C LEU A 571 11.82 33.03 10.05
N THR A 572 11.18 34.04 9.44
CA THR A 572 10.95 35.38 10.04
C THR A 572 9.49 35.69 10.35
N THR A 573 8.57 34.74 10.17
CA THR A 573 7.18 34.87 10.62
C THR A 573 7.09 34.71 12.15
N PRO A 574 5.98 35.10 12.83
CA PRO A 574 5.77 34.79 14.24
C PRO A 574 5.85 33.27 14.50
N GLY A 575 6.71 32.84 15.43
CA GLY A 575 7.08 31.41 15.60
C GLY A 575 8.13 30.90 14.59
N GLY A 576 8.71 31.80 13.79
CA GLY A 576 9.62 31.53 12.68
C GLY A 576 10.85 30.68 13.00
N PRO A 577 11.48 30.73 14.20
CA PRO A 577 12.55 29.80 14.54
C PRO A 577 12.09 28.33 14.51
N VAL A 578 10.85 28.04 14.92
CA VAL A 578 10.29 26.68 14.87
C VAL A 578 10.02 26.23 13.44
N ALA A 579 9.84 27.17 12.50
CA ALA A 579 9.61 26.84 11.10
C ALA A 579 10.80 26.11 10.48
N MET A 580 12.00 26.09 11.05
CA MET A 580 13.07 25.19 10.60
C MET A 580 12.70 23.70 10.74
N LEU A 581 11.72 23.34 11.59
CA LEU A 581 11.27 21.96 11.82
C LEU A 581 10.06 21.58 10.96
N THR A 582 9.36 22.55 10.38
CA THR A 582 8.09 22.32 9.68
C THR A 582 7.84 23.41 8.65
N ALA A 583 7.55 23.01 7.42
CA ALA A 583 7.03 23.89 6.40
C ALA A 583 5.61 24.34 6.75
N ARG A 584 5.17 25.44 6.14
CA ARG A 584 3.82 26.00 6.26
C ARG A 584 3.35 26.51 4.89
N GLU A 585 2.04 26.61 4.76
CA GLU A 585 1.41 27.18 3.57
C GLU A 585 1.85 28.64 3.34
N LEU A 586 2.19 28.95 2.10
CA LEU A 586 2.54 30.29 1.67
C LEU A 586 1.26 31.09 1.38
N ASP A 587 0.75 31.79 2.39
CA ASP A 587 -0.48 32.60 2.33
C ASP A 587 -0.30 33.94 1.57
N GLY A 588 0.37 33.93 0.41
CA GLY A 588 0.59 35.09 -0.45
C GLY A 588 1.55 36.17 0.08
N VAL A 589 1.96 36.10 1.35
CA VAL A 589 3.00 36.95 1.95
C VAL A 589 4.31 36.17 2.00
N VAL A 590 5.29 36.59 1.21
CA VAL A 590 6.62 35.98 1.18
C VAL A 590 7.42 36.44 2.41
N PRO A 591 7.94 35.53 3.25
CA PRO A 591 8.77 35.90 4.40
C PRO A 591 10.11 36.52 3.97
N ASP A 592 10.68 37.40 4.82
CA ASP A 592 11.99 38.00 4.56
C ASP A 592 13.14 36.98 4.52
N VAL A 593 13.03 35.92 5.34
CA VAL A 593 13.96 34.79 5.34
C VAL A 593 13.14 33.51 5.21
N PHE A 594 13.34 32.76 4.13
CA PHE A 594 12.65 31.49 3.91
C PHE A 594 13.51 30.50 3.15
N ILE A 595 13.15 29.23 3.26
CA ILE A 595 13.78 28.13 2.54
C ILE A 595 12.72 27.44 1.67
N ASP A 596 13.08 27.23 0.41
CA ASP A 596 12.26 26.53 -0.58
C ASP A 596 13.13 25.53 -1.36
N GLY A 597 12.95 24.24 -1.06
CA GLY A 597 13.82 23.18 -1.54
C GLY A 597 15.28 23.39 -1.12
N ALA A 598 16.17 23.45 -2.11
CA ALA A 598 17.61 23.67 -1.93
C ALA A 598 17.96 25.16 -1.79
N ALA A 599 17.05 26.07 -2.13
CA ALA A 599 17.28 27.50 -2.08
C ALA A 599 16.93 28.07 -0.70
N ALA A 600 17.79 28.95 -0.21
CA ALA A 600 17.54 29.78 0.95
C ALA A 600 17.59 31.26 0.53
N GLU A 601 16.65 32.04 1.02
CA GLU A 601 16.57 33.49 0.81
C GLU A 601 16.76 34.21 2.15
N GLY A 602 17.59 35.24 2.15
CA GLY A 602 17.85 36.09 3.31
C GLY A 602 18.81 35.50 4.36
N ASP A 603 19.30 36.39 5.22
CA ASP A 603 20.19 36.05 6.35
C ASP A 603 19.42 36.14 7.67
N ASN A 604 19.62 35.16 8.56
CA ASN A 604 18.95 35.20 9.85
C ASN A 604 19.50 36.34 10.72
N PRO A 605 18.65 37.29 11.17
CA PRO A 605 19.11 38.40 11.99
C PRO A 605 19.56 37.95 13.40
N ALA A 606 19.10 36.80 13.88
CA ALA A 606 19.47 36.24 15.18
C ALA A 606 20.76 35.40 15.14
N ARG A 607 21.45 35.31 13.99
CA ARG A 607 22.69 34.54 13.85
C ARG A 607 23.80 35.11 14.75
N PRO A 608 24.50 34.28 15.54
CA PRO A 608 25.64 34.74 16.32
C PRO A 608 26.77 35.28 15.44
N ALA A 609 27.27 36.48 15.76
CA ALA A 609 28.38 37.10 15.01
C ALA A 609 29.73 36.39 15.22
N ALA A 610 29.93 35.73 16.36
CA ALA A 610 31.16 35.02 16.70
C ALA A 610 30.99 33.51 16.56
N LEU A 611 31.81 32.90 15.69
CA LEU A 611 31.78 31.45 15.44
C LEU A 611 32.56 30.66 16.50
N LEU A 612 31.98 29.55 16.95
CA LEU A 612 32.63 28.52 17.75
C LEU A 612 33.40 27.56 16.85
N LYS A 613 34.56 27.09 17.31
CA LYS A 613 35.34 26.09 16.58
C LYS A 613 34.77 24.68 16.81
N ALA A 614 34.51 23.96 15.73
CA ALA A 614 34.08 22.58 15.78
C ALA A 614 35.13 21.68 16.44
N SER A 615 34.70 20.77 17.32
CA SER A 615 35.60 19.81 17.95
C SER A 615 36.22 18.87 16.91
N LYS A 616 37.53 18.63 17.02
CA LYS A 616 38.29 17.70 16.15
C LYS A 616 38.51 16.32 16.76
N SER A 617 38.03 16.09 17.99
CA SER A 617 38.22 14.85 18.74
C SER A 617 36.91 14.33 19.31
N LEU A 618 36.81 13.00 19.49
CA LEU A 618 35.62 12.34 20.00
C LEU A 618 35.23 12.86 21.39
N VAL A 619 34.04 13.44 21.51
CA VAL A 619 33.57 14.12 22.73
C VAL A 619 32.74 13.19 23.63
N TRP A 620 32.02 12.22 23.05
CA TRP A 620 31.12 11.26 23.73
C TRP A 620 31.81 9.90 23.98
N LYS A 621 32.78 9.90 24.88
CA LYS A 621 33.67 8.75 25.15
C LYS A 621 33.30 7.91 26.38
N ALA A 622 32.32 8.29 27.19
CA ALA A 622 31.97 7.48 28.37
C ALA A 622 31.35 6.13 27.96
N LYS A 623 31.43 5.08 28.78
CA LYS A 623 30.76 3.78 28.51
C LYS A 623 29.29 3.90 28.91
N GLY A 624 28.37 3.54 28.02
CA GLY A 624 26.93 3.54 28.34
C GLY A 624 26.54 2.30 29.15
N GLU A 625 25.68 2.48 30.15
CA GLU A 625 24.92 1.42 30.80
C GLU A 625 23.55 1.38 30.14
N SER A 626 23.23 0.33 29.38
CA SER A 626 21.87 0.09 28.89
C SER A 626 21.27 -1.10 29.61
N SER A 627 20.13 -0.92 30.28
CA SER A 627 19.35 -2.02 30.84
C SER A 627 18.47 -2.65 29.75
N PRO A 628 18.40 -3.99 29.63
CA PRO A 628 17.42 -4.63 28.75
C PRO A 628 16.00 -4.51 29.34
N ALA A 629 15.01 -4.26 28.49
CA ALA A 629 13.60 -4.23 28.89
C ALA A 629 13.08 -5.63 29.27
N PRO A 630 12.12 -5.74 30.21
CA PRO A 630 11.44 -7.01 30.52
C PRO A 630 10.56 -7.46 29.34
N VAL A 631 10.57 -8.76 29.03
CA VAL A 631 9.88 -9.37 27.87
C VAL A 631 8.86 -10.41 28.36
N VAL A 632 7.60 -10.36 27.90
CA VAL A 632 6.56 -11.36 28.23
C VAL A 632 6.88 -12.69 27.53
N ARG A 633 6.85 -13.82 28.26
CA ARG A 633 7.03 -15.17 27.70
C ARG A 633 5.73 -15.97 27.75
N ILE A 634 5.36 -16.63 26.67
CA ILE A 634 4.19 -17.50 26.56
C ILE A 634 4.52 -18.92 27.05
N GLY A 635 3.55 -19.58 27.69
CA GLY A 635 3.70 -20.96 28.16
C GLY A 635 3.85 -21.95 27.01
N THR A 636 4.81 -22.87 27.12
CA THR A 636 4.98 -23.96 26.16
C THR A 636 3.85 -25.00 26.32
N PRO A 637 3.24 -25.49 25.24
CA PRO A 637 2.20 -26.52 25.32
C PRO A 637 2.81 -27.86 25.76
N ASP A 638 1.99 -28.77 26.29
CA ASP A 638 2.44 -30.13 26.63
C ASP A 638 3.15 -30.76 25.41
N PRO A 639 4.39 -31.26 25.53
CA PRO A 639 5.12 -31.90 24.44
C PRO A 639 4.39 -33.06 23.75
N LYS A 640 3.43 -33.69 24.44
CA LYS A 640 2.58 -34.77 23.91
C LYS A 640 1.29 -34.26 23.27
N SER A 641 0.98 -32.98 23.39
CA SER A 641 -0.23 -32.39 22.81
C SER A 641 -0.21 -32.47 21.28
N CYS A 642 -1.40 -32.49 20.68
CA CYS A 642 -1.53 -32.38 19.23
C CYS A 642 -0.92 -31.08 18.66
N VAL A 643 -0.80 -30.04 19.49
CA VAL A 643 -0.19 -28.75 19.17
C VAL A 643 1.31 -28.90 18.87
N VAL A 644 2.03 -29.67 19.68
CA VAL A 644 3.48 -29.93 19.48
C VAL A 644 3.71 -31.05 18.46
N THR A 645 2.83 -32.05 18.46
CA THR A 645 3.05 -33.27 17.68
C THR A 645 2.46 -33.20 16.27
N GLY A 646 1.51 -32.31 15.99
CA GLY A 646 0.76 -32.23 14.72
C GLY A 646 -0.27 -33.36 14.50
N ALA A 647 -0.48 -34.26 15.46
CA ALA A 647 -1.46 -35.33 15.35
C ALA A 647 -2.78 -34.94 16.02
N HIS A 648 -3.72 -34.43 15.22
CA HIS A 648 -5.03 -34.02 15.70
C HIS A 648 -5.98 -35.21 15.87
N HIS A 649 -6.65 -35.27 17.02
CA HIS A 649 -7.73 -36.21 17.28
C HIS A 649 -9.07 -35.52 16.99
N LEU A 650 -9.55 -35.67 15.76
CA LEU A 650 -10.74 -34.98 15.26
C LEU A 650 -12.01 -35.70 15.68
N GLU A 651 -12.84 -35.01 16.45
CA GLU A 651 -14.20 -35.43 16.80
C GLU A 651 -15.17 -34.83 15.78
N TYR A 652 -15.83 -35.68 15.01
CA TYR A 652 -16.84 -35.28 14.02
C TYR A 652 -18.25 -35.33 14.63
N PRO A 653 -19.22 -34.56 14.09
CA PRO A 653 -20.62 -34.61 14.52
C PRO A 653 -21.17 -36.03 14.46
N THR A 654 -21.95 -36.40 15.48
CA THR A 654 -22.61 -37.69 15.55
C THR A 654 -23.58 -37.84 14.38
N PHE A 655 -23.42 -38.89 13.57
CA PHE A 655 -24.31 -39.18 12.44
C PHE A 655 -25.65 -39.71 12.94
N MET A 656 -26.72 -38.91 12.82
CA MET A 656 -28.07 -39.24 13.28
C MET A 656 -28.95 -39.94 12.22
N GLY A 657 -28.38 -40.32 11.06
CA GLY A 657 -29.12 -40.85 9.90
C GLY A 657 -29.75 -39.74 9.03
N GLY A 658 -29.64 -39.85 7.69
CA GLY A 658 -30.17 -38.86 6.75
C GLY A 658 -29.24 -38.52 5.58
N TRP A 659 -29.54 -37.43 4.86
CA TRP A 659 -28.72 -36.87 3.78
C TRP A 659 -27.33 -36.51 4.29
N GLN A 660 -26.28 -36.98 3.61
CA GLN A 660 -24.91 -36.68 4.01
C GLN A 660 -24.43 -35.39 3.32
N PRO A 661 -24.06 -34.35 4.08
CA PRO A 661 -23.49 -33.14 3.51
C PRO A 661 -22.19 -33.48 2.79
N LYS A 662 -21.85 -32.68 1.77
CA LYS A 662 -20.67 -32.93 0.94
C LYS A 662 -19.38 -32.92 1.79
N TYR A 663 -19.40 -32.11 2.85
CA TYR A 663 -18.32 -32.00 3.83
C TYR A 663 -18.89 -31.98 5.26
N ILE A 664 -18.10 -32.47 6.22
CA ILE A 664 -18.32 -32.46 7.67
C ILE A 664 -17.11 -31.82 8.35
N ASP A 665 -17.35 -30.99 9.35
CA ASP A 665 -16.30 -30.35 10.13
C ASP A 665 -15.98 -31.21 11.35
N GLY A 666 -14.72 -31.62 11.52
CA GLY A 666 -14.24 -32.33 12.70
C GLY A 666 -13.43 -31.40 13.60
N VAL A 667 -13.70 -31.37 14.90
CA VAL A 667 -13.00 -30.50 15.85
C VAL A 667 -11.98 -31.32 16.63
N CYS A 668 -10.72 -30.89 16.67
CA CYS A 668 -9.70 -31.58 17.44
C CYS A 668 -10.01 -31.46 18.93
N LYS A 669 -10.19 -32.60 19.60
CA LYS A 669 -10.49 -32.68 21.04
C LYS A 669 -9.53 -31.87 21.92
N TYR A 670 -8.25 -31.83 21.53
CA TYR A 670 -7.17 -31.33 22.38
C TYR A 670 -6.77 -29.89 22.09
N CYS A 671 -6.91 -29.42 20.84
CA CYS A 671 -6.50 -28.05 20.47
C CYS A 671 -7.61 -27.23 19.80
N GLY A 672 -8.81 -27.76 19.64
CA GLY A 672 -9.91 -27.05 19.00
C GLY A 672 -9.79 -26.84 17.48
N LEU A 673 -8.70 -27.31 16.84
CA LEU A 673 -8.53 -27.21 15.38
C LEU A 673 -9.72 -27.83 14.65
N VAL A 674 -10.40 -27.04 13.81
CA VAL A 674 -11.50 -27.52 12.97
C VAL A 674 -10.95 -27.96 11.61
N LYS A 675 -11.16 -29.23 11.25
CA LYS A 675 -10.78 -29.79 9.95
C LYS A 675 -12.02 -30.22 9.18
N ARG A 676 -12.28 -29.56 8.06
CA ARG A 676 -13.32 -29.92 7.10
C ARG A 676 -12.91 -31.16 6.29
N SER A 677 -13.73 -32.21 6.33
CA SER A 677 -13.49 -33.50 5.67
C SER A 677 -14.71 -33.90 4.86
N PRO A 678 -14.61 -34.75 3.82
CA PRO A 678 -15.78 -35.21 3.09
C PRO A 678 -16.78 -35.92 4.03
N GLY A 679 -18.07 -35.65 3.87
CA GLY A 679 -19.11 -36.27 4.70
C GLY A 679 -19.34 -37.75 4.44
N TRP A 680 -18.70 -38.30 3.40
CA TRP A 680 -18.69 -39.72 3.07
C TRP A 680 -17.31 -40.34 3.28
N ILE A 681 -17.29 -41.61 3.68
CA ILE A 681 -16.05 -42.40 3.74
C ILE A 681 -15.67 -42.78 2.29
N PRO A 682 -14.50 -42.38 1.77
CA PRO A 682 -14.03 -42.88 0.49
C PRO A 682 -13.81 -44.39 0.63
N ARG A 683 -14.57 -45.21 -0.13
CA ARG A 683 -14.24 -46.64 -0.26
C ARG A 683 -12.83 -46.73 -0.84
N HIS A 684 -11.88 -47.21 -0.05
CA HIS A 684 -10.48 -47.28 -0.45
C HIS A 684 -10.29 -48.15 -1.72
N ALA A 685 -9.48 -47.60 -2.63
CA ALA A 685 -8.75 -48.25 -3.72
C ALA A 685 -9.56 -48.90 -4.86
N GLN A 686 -9.95 -48.08 -5.84
CA GLN A 686 -9.74 -48.31 -7.29
C GLN A 686 -10.61 -47.33 -8.09
N LYS A 687 -10.25 -46.06 -7.98
CA LYS A 687 -10.25 -45.15 -9.11
C LYS A 687 -9.21 -44.14 -8.70
N ARG A 688 -8.03 -44.20 -9.33
CA ARG A 688 -7.34 -42.96 -9.66
C ARG A 688 -8.49 -42.06 -10.13
N LEU A 689 -8.85 -41.03 -9.36
CA LEU A 689 -9.32 -39.82 -9.99
C LEU A 689 -8.26 -39.64 -11.07
N ALA A 690 -8.64 -39.86 -12.33
CA ALA A 690 -7.79 -39.49 -13.42
C ALA A 690 -7.31 -38.11 -12.98
N ALA A 691 -6.01 -37.98 -12.74
CA ALA A 691 -5.43 -36.66 -12.84
C ALA A 691 -6.05 -36.14 -14.14
N PRO A 692 -6.72 -34.98 -14.16
CA PRO A 692 -6.91 -34.33 -15.43
C PRO A 692 -5.56 -34.47 -16.15
N ASP A 693 -5.55 -34.76 -17.44
CA ASP A 693 -4.37 -34.50 -18.27
C ASP A 693 -4.11 -32.96 -18.28
N GLY A 694 -3.96 -32.37 -17.09
CA GLY A 694 -3.59 -31.00 -16.85
C GLY A 694 -2.09 -30.92 -17.04
N GLY A 695 -1.66 -29.88 -17.76
CA GLY A 695 -0.26 -29.68 -18.09
C GLY A 695 0.58 -29.73 -16.82
N HIS A 696 1.64 -30.53 -16.84
CA HIS A 696 2.67 -30.44 -15.82
C HIS A 696 3.29 -29.04 -15.92
N ILE A 697 3.14 -28.23 -14.88
CA ILE A 697 3.73 -26.90 -14.85
C ILE A 697 5.24 -27.03 -14.61
N GLU A 698 6.05 -26.60 -15.56
CA GLU A 698 7.52 -26.62 -15.45
C GLU A 698 8.02 -25.29 -14.89
N VAL A 699 8.21 -25.23 -13.56
CA VAL A 699 8.66 -24.00 -12.88
C VAL A 699 10.15 -23.71 -13.04
N ALA A 700 10.94 -24.72 -13.39
CA ALA A 700 12.40 -24.61 -13.49
C ALA A 700 12.85 -23.66 -14.63
N ASP A 701 12.02 -23.49 -15.66
CA ASP A 701 12.30 -22.65 -16.82
C ASP A 701 11.88 -21.19 -16.62
N LEU A 702 11.21 -20.86 -15.50
CA LEU A 702 10.84 -19.50 -15.18
C LEU A 702 12.10 -18.68 -14.84
N PRO A 703 12.16 -17.39 -15.23
CA PRO A 703 13.26 -16.52 -14.82
C PRO A 703 13.35 -16.50 -13.29
N PRO A 704 14.53 -16.47 -12.67
CA PRO A 704 14.63 -16.42 -11.22
C PRO A 704 14.05 -15.12 -10.65
N VAL A 705 13.72 -15.12 -9.36
CA VAL A 705 13.33 -13.88 -8.65
C VAL A 705 14.52 -12.92 -8.62
N GLU A 706 14.34 -11.69 -9.11
CA GLU A 706 15.37 -10.63 -9.05
C GLU A 706 15.16 -9.69 -7.86
N HIS A 707 16.26 -9.29 -7.22
CA HIS A 707 16.26 -8.31 -6.12
C HIS A 707 16.95 -7.00 -6.55
N ALA A 708 16.18 -5.98 -6.92
CA ALA A 708 16.74 -4.69 -7.38
C ALA A 708 16.20 -3.47 -6.59
N PRO A 709 16.68 -3.23 -5.35
CA PRO A 709 16.19 -2.14 -4.50
C PRO A 709 16.53 -0.73 -5.00
N ALA A 710 17.61 -0.56 -5.77
CA ALA A 710 18.02 0.75 -6.29
C ALA A 710 16.98 1.35 -7.26
N ARG A 711 16.37 0.52 -8.11
CA ARG A 711 15.30 0.95 -9.03
C ARG A 711 14.06 1.46 -8.28
N LEU A 712 13.80 0.94 -7.07
CA LEU A 712 12.64 1.33 -6.28
C LEU A 712 12.77 2.73 -5.69
N TRP A 713 13.98 3.21 -5.38
CA TRP A 713 14.17 4.60 -4.93
C TRP A 713 13.91 5.61 -6.04
N ASP A 714 14.40 5.34 -7.25
CA ASP A 714 14.18 6.21 -8.41
C ASP A 714 12.71 6.23 -8.80
N ALA A 715 12.05 5.07 -8.81
CA ALA A 715 10.61 4.99 -9.06
C ALA A 715 9.77 5.61 -7.94
N ALA A 716 10.22 5.56 -6.69
CA ALA A 716 9.57 6.24 -5.58
C ALA A 716 9.65 7.76 -5.73
N LEU A 717 10.82 8.29 -6.13
CA LEU A 717 10.98 9.72 -6.39
C LEU A 717 10.12 10.16 -7.59
N ASP A 718 10.07 9.37 -8.66
CA ASP A 718 9.18 9.60 -9.81
C ASP A 718 7.69 9.60 -9.40
N ALA A 719 7.26 8.63 -8.59
CA ALA A 719 5.91 8.58 -8.03
C ALA A 719 5.57 9.78 -7.14
N ILE A 720 6.54 10.26 -6.35
CA ILE A 720 6.38 11.47 -5.52
C ILE A 720 6.22 12.71 -6.39
N MET A 721 7.00 12.83 -7.46
CA MET A 721 6.88 13.94 -8.42
C MET A 721 5.53 13.88 -9.17
N HIS A 722 5.09 12.69 -9.58
CA HIS A 722 3.77 12.49 -10.17
C HIS A 722 2.65 12.99 -9.23
N LEU A 723 2.69 12.62 -7.95
CA LEU A 723 1.72 13.08 -6.96
C LEU A 723 1.81 14.58 -6.68
N GLY A 724 3.02 15.15 -6.73
CA GLY A 724 3.29 16.57 -6.49
C GLY A 724 3.16 17.00 -5.02
N GLY A 725 2.08 16.64 -4.35
CA GLY A 725 1.87 16.89 -2.92
C GLY A 725 0.70 16.09 -2.35
N GLY A 726 0.53 16.12 -1.04
CA GLY A 726 -0.59 15.43 -0.40
C GLY A 726 -0.42 15.19 1.09
N THR A 727 -1.13 14.19 1.61
CA THR A 727 -1.05 13.79 3.03
C THR A 727 0.15 12.87 3.27
N ALA A 728 0.58 12.77 4.53
CA ALA A 728 1.66 11.86 4.94
C ALA A 728 1.37 10.36 4.65
N ALA A 729 0.11 9.98 4.48
CA ALA A 729 -0.28 8.62 4.12
C ALA A 729 0.29 8.19 2.76
N GLY A 730 0.35 9.10 1.78
CA GLY A 730 0.95 8.85 0.47
C GLY A 730 2.44 8.48 0.57
N LEU A 731 3.23 9.28 1.30
CA LEU A 731 4.65 8.98 1.53
C LEU A 731 4.85 7.66 2.28
N THR A 732 4.00 7.38 3.27
CA THR A 732 4.05 6.13 4.04
C THR A 732 3.79 4.92 3.14
N SER A 733 2.82 5.02 2.22
CA SER A 733 2.47 3.98 1.26
C SER A 733 3.55 3.75 0.20
N ILE A 734 4.28 4.78 -0.21
CA ILE A 734 5.45 4.62 -1.11
C ILE A 734 6.62 4.00 -0.35
N ALA A 735 6.91 4.50 0.85
CA ALA A 735 8.02 4.02 1.67
C ALA A 735 7.90 2.53 2.00
N SER A 736 6.69 2.08 2.33
CA SER A 736 6.44 0.70 2.75
C SER A 736 6.66 -0.34 1.64
N GLN A 737 6.60 0.07 0.38
CA GLN A 737 6.92 -0.78 -0.78
C GLN A 737 8.42 -0.97 -0.97
N ILE A 738 9.26 -0.04 -0.48
CA ILE A 738 10.72 -0.21 -0.46
C ILE A 738 11.12 -1.05 0.76
N ASP A 739 10.64 -0.67 1.93
CA ASP A 739 10.86 -1.36 3.20
C ASP A 739 9.69 -1.06 4.16
N GLY A 740 8.90 -2.08 4.47
CA GLY A 740 7.71 -1.96 5.32
C GLY A 740 7.98 -1.67 6.79
N SER A 741 9.24 -1.62 7.23
CA SER A 741 9.56 -1.41 8.64
C SER A 741 9.19 -0.02 9.13
N ALA A 742 8.61 0.05 10.33
CA ALA A 742 8.21 1.31 10.95
C ALA A 742 9.37 2.32 11.05
N LEU A 743 10.60 1.84 11.23
CA LEU A 743 11.79 2.69 11.26
C LEU A 743 12.07 3.33 9.89
N PHE A 744 11.96 2.54 8.81
CA PHE A 744 12.15 3.04 7.45
C PHE A 744 11.02 3.98 7.06
N THR A 745 9.76 3.58 7.22
CA THR A 745 8.59 4.39 6.83
C THR A 745 8.55 5.72 7.56
N ASN A 746 8.89 5.77 8.85
CA ASN A 746 8.94 7.01 9.62
C ASN A 746 10.14 7.90 9.22
N GLY A 747 11.26 7.30 8.83
CA GLY A 747 12.46 8.04 8.41
C GLY A 747 12.43 8.52 6.96
N PHE A 748 11.64 7.86 6.10
CA PHE A 748 11.60 8.10 4.66
C PHE A 748 11.26 9.56 4.29
N PRO A 749 10.21 10.19 4.86
CA PRO A 749 9.93 11.61 4.60
C PRO A 749 11.12 12.52 4.96
N GLY A 750 11.73 12.30 6.13
CA GLY A 750 12.89 13.08 6.58
C GLY A 750 14.11 12.98 5.65
N ARG A 751 14.31 11.82 5.01
CA ARG A 751 15.39 11.62 4.03
C ARG A 751 15.17 12.46 2.76
N LEU A 752 13.96 12.44 2.22
CA LEU A 752 13.60 13.25 1.05
C LEU A 752 13.64 14.74 1.36
N GLU A 753 13.23 15.12 2.57
CA GLU A 753 13.33 16.49 3.07
C GLU A 753 14.79 16.94 3.20
N ALA A 754 15.68 16.09 3.72
CA ALA A 754 17.11 16.37 3.84
C ALA A 754 17.80 16.50 2.47
N LEU A 755 17.35 15.73 1.48
CA LEU A 755 17.82 15.81 0.09
C LEU A 755 17.21 17.00 -0.68
N SER A 756 16.32 17.79 -0.07
CA SER A 756 15.63 18.93 -0.68
C SER A 756 14.69 18.55 -1.84
N HIS A 757 14.15 17.33 -1.85
CA HIS A 757 13.12 16.91 -2.82
C HIS A 757 11.71 17.27 -2.39
N VAL A 758 11.44 17.36 -1.08
CA VAL A 758 10.11 17.66 -0.53
C VAL A 758 10.18 18.65 0.62
N ALA A 759 9.12 19.44 0.78
CA ALA A 759 8.80 20.21 1.97
C ALA A 759 7.77 19.43 2.80
N ILE A 760 7.91 19.45 4.12
CA ILE A 760 7.04 18.70 5.04
C ILE A 760 6.44 19.64 6.08
N GLU A 761 5.12 19.68 6.13
CA GLU A 761 4.38 20.24 7.24
C GLU A 761 4.16 19.18 8.32
N ARG A 762 4.40 19.56 9.57
CA ARG A 762 4.25 18.70 10.74
C ARG A 762 3.24 19.25 11.73
N ALA A 763 2.57 18.32 12.40
CA ALA A 763 1.75 18.55 13.57
C ALA A 763 2.59 19.02 14.76
N ALA A 764 1.91 19.44 15.84
CA ALA A 764 2.57 19.89 17.07
C ALA A 764 3.40 18.81 17.79
N ASP A 765 3.15 17.53 17.51
CA ASP A 765 3.92 16.39 18.03
C ASP A 765 5.12 16.00 17.14
N GLY A 766 5.27 16.65 15.98
CA GLY A 766 6.33 16.40 15.01
C GLY A 766 6.00 15.34 13.96
N ALA A 767 4.79 14.76 13.97
CA ALA A 767 4.36 13.83 12.92
C ALA A 767 4.12 14.59 11.60
N PRO A 768 4.52 14.05 10.43
CA PRO A 768 4.17 14.62 9.13
C PRO A 768 2.65 14.65 8.94
N GLU A 769 2.11 15.78 8.47
CA GLU A 769 0.69 15.94 8.12
C GLU A 769 0.50 16.07 6.61
N ARG A 770 1.16 17.08 6.03
CA ARG A 770 1.14 17.39 4.60
C ARG A 770 2.56 17.48 4.05
N TRP A 771 2.71 17.28 2.75
CA TRP A 771 3.97 17.43 2.06
C TRP A 771 3.73 17.94 0.64
N GLU A 772 4.77 18.53 0.06
CA GLU A 772 4.79 19.00 -1.33
C GLU A 772 6.19 18.83 -1.90
N VAL A 773 6.29 18.56 -3.19
CA VAL A 773 7.55 18.51 -3.92
C VAL A 773 8.19 19.90 -3.98
N SER A 774 9.52 19.91 -3.79
CA SER A 774 10.33 21.12 -3.87
C SER A 774 10.56 21.56 -5.32
N PRO A 775 10.80 22.85 -5.58
CA PRO A 775 10.93 23.38 -6.93
C PRO A 775 12.22 22.91 -7.59
N SER A 776 12.25 22.95 -8.92
CA SER A 776 13.40 22.56 -9.73
C SER A 776 14.61 23.46 -9.43
N CYS A 777 15.63 22.87 -8.83
CA CYS A 777 16.89 23.54 -8.50
C CYS A 777 18.07 22.84 -9.17
N LEU A 778 19.03 23.63 -9.63
CA LEU A 778 20.35 23.20 -10.05
C LEU A 778 21.36 23.56 -8.98
N VAL A 779 22.02 22.55 -8.40
CA VAL A 779 22.97 22.73 -7.29
C VAL A 779 24.37 22.32 -7.76
N PRO A 780 25.31 23.27 -7.93
CA PRO A 780 26.69 22.96 -8.28
C PRO A 780 27.35 22.06 -7.23
N ARG A 781 28.15 21.10 -7.71
CA ARG A 781 28.88 20.11 -6.92
C ARG A 781 30.36 20.18 -7.28
N GLY A 782 31.20 20.59 -6.32
CA GLY A 782 32.61 20.83 -6.59
C GLY A 782 32.81 21.91 -7.66
N SER A 783 33.88 21.80 -8.45
CA SER A 783 34.19 22.78 -9.50
C SER A 783 33.55 22.46 -10.85
N ASP A 784 33.16 21.21 -11.10
CA ASP A 784 32.95 20.69 -12.46
C ASP A 784 31.65 19.88 -12.60
N SER A 785 30.64 20.03 -11.73
CA SER A 785 29.36 19.34 -11.97
C SER A 785 28.17 20.10 -11.37
N VAL A 786 26.98 19.84 -11.90
CA VAL A 786 25.71 20.39 -11.40
C VAL A 786 24.71 19.26 -11.21
N GLU A 787 24.02 19.25 -10.07
CA GLU A 787 23.03 18.24 -9.71
C GLU A 787 21.60 18.80 -9.78
N LEU A 788 20.68 17.97 -10.27
CA LEU A 788 19.25 18.27 -10.38
C LEU A 788 18.53 17.86 -9.08
N VAL A 789 18.01 18.83 -8.35
CA VAL A 789 17.33 18.67 -7.04
C VAL A 789 15.92 19.25 -7.09
N GLY A 790 14.96 18.66 -6.36
CA GLY A 790 13.54 19.05 -6.42
C GLY A 790 12.76 18.33 -7.52
N PHE A 791 11.77 18.99 -8.13
CA PHE A 791 10.89 18.47 -9.18
C PHE A 791 11.56 18.49 -10.56
N TRP A 792 11.81 17.32 -11.15
CA TRP A 792 12.48 17.20 -12.45
C TRP A 792 11.91 15.99 -13.21
N PRO A 793 10.74 16.16 -13.86
CA PRO A 793 10.22 15.17 -14.79
C PRO A 793 11.13 15.07 -16.03
N ASP A 794 11.03 13.97 -16.77
CA ASP A 794 11.94 13.68 -17.86
C ASP A 794 11.82 14.68 -19.02
N SER A 795 10.60 15.13 -19.32
CA SER A 795 10.33 16.21 -20.28
C SER A 795 11.03 17.52 -19.92
N LEU A 796 11.02 17.92 -18.66
CA LEU A 796 11.68 19.15 -18.20
C LEU A 796 13.21 19.06 -18.29
N ILE A 797 13.76 17.87 -18.06
CA ILE A 797 15.18 17.62 -18.24
C ILE A 797 15.56 17.72 -19.72
N ASP A 798 14.76 17.10 -20.60
CA ASP A 798 14.99 17.13 -22.03
C ASP A 798 14.93 18.57 -22.57
N ASP A 799 13.92 19.35 -22.17
CA ASP A 799 13.78 20.76 -22.53
C ASP A 799 14.99 21.60 -22.07
N LEU A 800 15.50 21.34 -20.86
CA LEU A 800 16.68 22.03 -20.33
C LEU A 800 17.95 21.69 -21.10
N LEU A 801 18.18 20.40 -21.38
CA LEU A 801 19.36 19.94 -22.11
C LEU A 801 19.33 20.43 -23.56
N ASP A 802 18.17 20.38 -24.22
CA ASP A 802 17.97 20.91 -25.57
C ASP A 802 18.25 22.42 -25.62
N SER A 803 17.77 23.17 -24.61
CA SER A 803 18.06 24.61 -24.48
C SER A 803 19.56 24.89 -24.27
N ALA A 804 20.28 23.98 -23.63
CA ALA A 804 21.74 24.03 -23.49
C ALA A 804 22.49 23.50 -24.74
N GLY A 805 21.79 22.99 -25.75
CA GLY A 805 22.38 22.38 -26.95
C GLY A 805 23.03 21.01 -26.70
N LEU A 806 22.54 20.27 -25.71
CA LEU A 806 23.08 18.99 -25.23
C LEU A 806 22.07 17.85 -25.42
N GLY A 807 22.58 16.64 -25.60
CA GLY A 807 21.77 15.42 -25.61
C GLY A 807 21.63 14.79 -24.22
N ARG A 808 20.65 13.89 -24.08
CA ARG A 808 20.39 13.16 -22.82
C ARG A 808 21.53 12.24 -22.37
N ASP A 809 22.46 11.90 -23.26
CA ASP A 809 23.70 11.18 -22.96
C ASP A 809 24.61 11.94 -21.97
N ARG A 810 24.39 13.25 -21.80
CA ARG A 810 25.12 14.10 -20.85
C ARG A 810 24.59 14.04 -19.42
N LEU A 811 23.41 13.47 -19.21
CA LEU A 811 22.87 13.25 -17.88
C LEU A 811 23.46 11.97 -17.27
N ARG A 812 24.33 12.12 -16.28
CA ARG A 812 24.87 11.01 -15.49
C ARG A 812 23.93 10.68 -14.34
N ARG A 813 23.52 9.41 -14.24
CA ARG A 813 22.83 8.87 -13.06
C ARG A 813 23.84 8.15 -12.17
N GLU A 814 23.99 8.61 -10.94
CA GLU A 814 24.90 8.03 -9.94
C GLU A 814 24.08 7.34 -8.84
N PRO A 815 24.05 5.99 -8.80
CA PRO A 815 23.34 5.26 -7.75
C PRO A 815 23.90 5.55 -6.36
N ALA A 816 23.02 5.66 -5.38
CA ALA A 816 23.40 5.88 -3.99
C ALA A 816 22.59 5.00 -3.04
N ASP A 817 23.24 4.46 -2.01
CA ASP A 817 22.58 3.57 -1.05
C ASP A 817 21.62 4.34 -0.14
N GLY A 818 20.37 3.88 -0.06
CA GLY A 818 19.37 4.40 0.88
C GLY A 818 18.75 5.75 0.49
N GLN A 819 18.92 6.18 -0.76
CA GLN A 819 18.34 7.38 -1.37
C GLN A 819 18.12 7.19 -2.88
N PRO A 820 17.40 8.10 -3.57
CA PRO A 820 17.37 8.14 -5.04
C PRO A 820 18.75 8.34 -5.67
N SER A 821 18.90 7.82 -6.89
CA SER A 821 20.05 8.07 -7.74
C SER A 821 20.20 9.57 -7.99
N ARG A 822 21.43 10.05 -7.88
CA ARG A 822 21.76 11.45 -8.16
C ARG A 822 21.80 11.67 -9.67
N ARG A 823 21.29 12.81 -10.12
CA ARG A 823 21.24 13.19 -11.54
C ARG A 823 22.15 14.39 -11.77
N LEU A 824 23.27 14.18 -12.46
CA LEU A 824 24.35 15.15 -12.61
C LEU A 824 24.67 15.45 -14.08
N VAL A 825 25.16 16.66 -14.34
CA VAL A 825 25.82 17.05 -15.60
C VAL A 825 27.22 17.56 -15.24
N ASP A 826 28.25 17.16 -15.99
CA ASP A 826 29.66 17.41 -15.65
C ASP A 826 30.35 18.43 -16.60
N GLY A 827 31.45 19.05 -16.16
CA GLY A 827 32.37 19.87 -16.94
C GLY A 827 31.78 21.16 -17.55
N ALA A 828 32.19 21.45 -18.79
CA ALA A 828 31.69 22.61 -19.55
C ALA A 828 30.18 22.52 -19.83
N ASP A 829 29.64 21.31 -19.90
CA ASP A 829 28.22 21.05 -20.11
C ASP A 829 27.41 21.55 -18.90
N ALA A 830 27.95 21.44 -17.67
CA ALA A 830 27.32 21.96 -16.46
C ALA A 830 27.11 23.48 -16.52
N MET A 831 28.10 24.23 -17.02
CA MET A 831 27.99 25.69 -17.19
C MET A 831 26.92 26.07 -18.23
N ALA A 832 26.85 25.33 -19.33
CA ALA A 832 25.83 25.54 -20.35
C ALA A 832 24.42 25.28 -19.79
N VAL A 833 24.24 24.21 -19.01
CA VAL A 833 22.98 23.88 -18.34
C VAL A 833 22.56 24.95 -17.34
N THR A 834 23.49 25.46 -16.51
CA THR A 834 23.18 26.55 -15.58
C THR A 834 22.76 27.83 -16.30
N ALA A 835 23.45 28.18 -17.40
CA ALA A 835 23.11 29.36 -18.19
C ALA A 835 21.72 29.23 -18.87
N ALA A 836 21.42 28.05 -19.41
CA ALA A 836 20.12 27.76 -20.02
C ALA A 836 18.98 27.81 -19.00
N ALA A 837 19.19 27.32 -17.78
CA ALA A 837 18.22 27.42 -16.70
C ALA A 837 17.95 28.88 -16.29
N GLU A 838 18.99 29.70 -16.16
CA GLU A 838 18.86 31.13 -15.83
C GLU A 838 18.15 31.92 -16.94
N GLU A 839 18.41 31.61 -18.21
CA GLU A 839 17.78 32.28 -19.35
C GLU A 839 16.29 31.90 -19.51
N SER A 840 15.96 30.62 -19.35
CA SER A 840 14.59 30.12 -19.50
C SER A 840 13.70 30.36 -18.27
N GLY A 841 14.31 30.51 -17.08
CA GLY A 841 13.58 30.56 -15.81
C GLY A 841 12.94 29.22 -15.41
N VAL A 842 13.28 28.12 -16.09
CA VAL A 842 12.77 26.77 -15.82
C VAL A 842 13.18 26.25 -14.46
N ALA A 843 14.39 26.61 -14.00
CA ALA A 843 14.92 26.18 -12.72
C ALA A 843 15.79 27.25 -12.08
N ARG A 844 15.91 27.18 -10.75
CA ARG A 844 16.78 28.08 -9.99
C ARG A 844 18.18 27.48 -9.86
N VAL A 845 19.21 28.23 -10.22
CA VAL A 845 20.60 27.86 -9.93
C VAL A 845 20.97 28.32 -8.51
N VAL A 846 21.49 27.42 -7.69
CA VAL A 846 21.80 27.66 -6.27
C VAL A 846 23.29 27.41 -6.00
N TRP A 847 24.12 28.43 -6.20
CA TRP A 847 25.59 28.34 -6.17
C TRP A 847 26.18 27.96 -4.81
N ASP A 848 25.75 28.63 -3.73
CA ASP A 848 26.30 28.46 -2.38
C ASP A 848 25.27 27.79 -1.44
N ALA A 849 24.54 26.79 -1.95
CA ALA A 849 23.35 26.21 -1.30
C ALA A 849 23.55 25.86 0.19
N THR A 850 24.69 25.26 0.55
CA THR A 850 24.99 24.90 1.95
C THR A 850 25.20 26.14 2.82
N ASP A 851 25.96 27.11 2.32
CA ASP A 851 26.31 28.29 3.09
C ASP A 851 25.12 29.25 3.22
N ASP A 852 24.34 29.44 2.15
CA ASP A 852 23.08 30.19 2.19
C ASP A 852 22.09 29.57 3.19
N MET A 853 21.92 28.24 3.15
CA MET A 853 21.07 27.52 4.10
C MET A 853 21.54 27.75 5.55
N LEU A 854 22.83 27.54 5.85
CA LEU A 854 23.36 27.75 7.19
C LEU A 854 23.23 29.21 7.67
N ARG A 855 23.31 30.18 6.76
CA ARG A 855 23.14 31.60 7.08
C ARG A 855 21.69 31.97 7.39
N ALA A 856 20.71 31.31 6.75
CA ALA A 856 19.28 31.51 7.00
C ALA A 856 18.79 30.84 8.29
N LEU A 857 19.45 29.77 8.77
CA LEU A 857 18.98 29.01 9.93
C LEU A 857 19.14 29.77 11.27
N PRO A 858 18.17 29.65 12.20
CA PRO A 858 18.27 30.23 13.53
C PRO A 858 19.27 29.47 14.42
N PRO A 859 19.77 30.05 15.52
CA PRO A 859 20.45 29.29 16.57
C PRO A 859 19.45 28.37 17.29
N LEU A 860 19.92 27.22 17.77
CA LEU A 860 19.07 26.18 18.36
C LEU A 860 18.38 26.65 19.66
N SER A 861 19.00 27.55 20.41
CA SER A 861 18.36 28.16 21.58
C SER A 861 17.13 29.01 21.24
N ALA A 862 17.13 29.69 20.09
CA ALA A 862 15.98 30.47 19.62
C ALA A 862 14.84 29.53 19.18
N VAL A 863 15.16 28.36 18.63
CA VAL A 863 14.16 27.31 18.37
C VAL A 863 13.59 26.82 19.71
N ALA A 864 14.44 26.52 20.68
CA ALA A 864 14.02 26.06 22.00
C ALA A 864 13.14 27.07 22.74
N SER A 865 13.42 28.38 22.61
CA SER A 865 12.64 29.44 23.26
C SER A 865 11.24 29.60 22.69
N GLU A 866 10.99 29.19 21.45
CA GLU A 866 9.70 29.34 20.78
C GLU A 866 8.83 28.07 20.79
N LEU A 867 9.40 26.91 21.14
CA LEU A 867 8.63 25.65 21.20
C LEU A 867 7.55 25.67 22.30
N PRO A 868 6.34 25.14 22.07
CA PRO A 868 5.29 25.13 23.09
C PRO A 868 5.69 24.37 24.37
N ARG A 869 5.44 24.97 25.55
CA ARG A 869 5.60 24.31 26.85
C ARG A 869 4.29 23.65 27.25
N ARG A 870 4.39 22.50 27.90
CA ARG A 870 3.25 21.74 28.44
C ARG A 870 3.57 21.27 29.86
N PRO A 871 2.55 21.05 30.72
CA PRO A 871 2.77 20.38 32.01
C PRO A 871 3.49 19.05 31.81
N MET A 872 4.43 18.73 32.69
CA MET A 872 5.23 17.50 32.60
C MET A 872 4.32 16.26 32.48
N PRO A 873 4.44 15.44 31.42
CA PRO A 873 3.61 14.26 31.24
C PRO A 873 3.82 13.22 32.35
N GLY A 874 2.75 12.52 32.73
CA GLY A 874 2.85 11.32 33.57
C GLY A 874 3.53 10.16 32.83
N PHE A 875 4.20 9.28 33.57
CA PHE A 875 4.98 8.17 33.02
C PHE A 875 4.95 6.94 33.93
N SER A 876 5.16 5.76 33.35
CA SER A 876 5.42 4.50 34.07
C SER A 876 6.92 4.20 34.17
N GLN A 877 7.70 4.63 33.17
CA GLN A 877 9.16 4.53 33.14
C GLN A 877 9.76 5.80 32.53
N ALA A 878 10.96 6.16 32.98
CA ALA A 878 11.69 7.30 32.45
C ALA A 878 13.18 6.97 32.28
N GLU A 879 13.77 7.52 31.24
CA GLU A 879 15.22 7.51 31.00
C GLU A 879 15.70 8.92 30.72
N ARG A 880 16.89 9.28 31.20
CA ARG A 880 17.55 10.56 30.92
C ARG A 880 18.64 10.37 29.89
N PHE A 881 18.76 11.31 28.96
CA PHE A 881 19.85 11.31 28.00
C PHE A 881 21.14 11.85 28.62
N VAL A 882 22.21 11.05 28.53
CA VAL A 882 23.54 11.43 29.01
C VAL A 882 24.42 11.83 27.82
N VAL A 883 24.77 13.12 27.73
CA VAL A 883 25.52 13.71 26.62
C VAL A 883 26.93 13.08 26.46
N ASP A 884 27.62 12.77 27.57
CA ASP A 884 28.99 12.25 27.53
C ASP A 884 29.11 10.80 27.04
N SER A 885 28.05 9.99 27.15
CA SER A 885 27.99 8.61 26.65
C SER A 885 27.12 8.47 25.40
N ALA A 886 26.40 9.53 25.02
CA ALA A 886 25.36 9.56 23.99
C ALA A 886 24.36 8.40 24.15
N SER A 887 23.88 8.15 25.37
CA SER A 887 22.98 7.04 25.70
C SER A 887 21.82 7.48 26.58
N TRP A 888 20.70 6.78 26.46
CA TRP A 888 19.60 6.83 27.43
C TRP A 888 19.96 5.98 28.64
N VAL A 889 19.74 6.50 29.84
CA VAL A 889 20.00 5.83 31.12
C VAL A 889 18.75 5.93 31.99
N GLU A 890 18.31 4.81 32.57
CA GLU A 890 17.12 4.75 33.42
C GLU A 890 17.20 5.74 34.59
N THR A 891 16.09 6.41 34.88
CA THR A 891 15.98 7.36 35.99
C THR A 891 14.59 7.32 36.60
N SER A 892 14.51 7.45 37.92
CA SER A 892 13.26 7.75 38.64
C SER A 892 13.11 9.25 38.91
N ASP A 893 14.18 10.03 38.72
CA ASP A 893 14.20 11.46 38.95
C ASP A 893 14.11 12.21 37.61
N VAL A 894 12.98 12.88 37.42
CA VAL A 894 12.71 13.77 36.28
C VAL A 894 12.65 15.24 36.70
N SER A 895 13.06 15.58 37.92
CA SER A 895 13.03 16.93 38.49
C SER A 895 14.26 17.78 38.12
N LEU A 896 15.17 17.25 37.32
CA LEU A 896 16.38 17.95 36.88
C LEU A 896 16.26 18.43 35.42
N PRO A 897 17.02 19.46 35.00
CA PRO A 897 17.10 19.85 33.60
C PRO A 897 17.71 18.75 32.73
N GLY A 898 17.26 18.65 31.48
CA GLY A 898 17.79 17.72 30.49
C GLY A 898 16.72 17.10 29.61
N ALA A 899 17.14 16.16 28.76
CA ALA A 899 16.25 15.39 27.90
C ALA A 899 15.86 14.06 28.53
N TYR A 900 14.57 13.72 28.39
CA TYR A 900 13.97 12.51 28.92
C TYR A 900 13.21 11.74 27.85
N ARG A 901 13.27 10.42 27.94
CA ARG A 901 12.42 9.48 27.21
C ARG A 901 11.47 8.86 28.22
N LEU A 902 10.17 9.07 28.02
CA LEU A 902 9.11 8.66 28.94
C LEU A 902 8.27 7.57 28.27
N ALA A 903 7.93 6.53 29.03
CA ALA A 903 6.93 5.55 28.63
C ALA A 903 5.60 5.84 29.33
N ARG A 904 4.51 5.95 28.57
CA ARG A 904 3.15 6.16 29.09
C ARG A 904 2.18 5.25 28.35
N GLY A 905 1.83 4.11 28.95
CA GLY A 905 1.03 3.09 28.26
C GLY A 905 1.76 2.62 27.00
N PHE A 906 1.18 2.90 25.83
CA PHE A 906 1.72 2.54 24.51
C PHE A 906 2.58 3.63 23.86
N GLU A 907 2.65 4.81 24.47
CA GLU A 907 3.33 5.97 23.91
C GLU A 907 4.75 6.11 24.46
N ARG A 908 5.71 6.41 23.57
CA ARG A 908 7.06 6.87 23.95
C ARG A 908 7.19 8.35 23.64
N LEU A 909 7.22 9.15 24.69
CA LEU A 909 7.38 10.59 24.61
C LEU A 909 8.84 10.98 24.79
N HIS A 910 9.28 11.97 24.02
CA HIS A 910 10.58 12.60 24.17
C HIS A 910 10.37 14.05 24.59
N VAL A 911 10.93 14.41 25.74
CA VAL A 911 10.77 15.75 26.31
C VAL A 911 12.11 16.34 26.69
N PHE A 912 12.18 17.66 26.70
CA PHE A 912 13.31 18.42 27.23
C PHE A 912 12.82 19.40 28.29
N ARG A 913 13.64 19.60 29.33
CA ARG A 913 13.40 20.55 30.41
C ARG A 913 14.63 21.44 30.60
N SER A 914 14.44 22.74 30.52
CA SER A 914 15.39 23.75 31.01
C SER A 914 15.25 23.96 32.53
N ASP A 915 16.13 24.78 33.12
CA ASP A 915 16.01 25.20 34.52
C ASP A 915 14.66 25.90 34.80
N ASP A 916 14.20 26.74 33.87
CA ASP A 916 12.92 27.45 33.99
C ASP A 916 11.74 26.48 33.88
N ASP A 917 11.80 25.50 32.98
CA ASP A 917 10.76 24.46 32.83
C ASP A 917 10.67 23.59 34.10
N VAL A 918 11.80 23.32 34.76
CA VAL A 918 11.82 22.62 36.06
C VAL A 918 11.10 23.45 37.12
N ALA A 919 11.39 24.74 37.21
CA ALA A 919 10.76 25.65 38.17
C ALA A 919 9.25 25.81 37.91
N ALA A 920 8.82 25.79 36.65
CA ALA A 920 7.42 25.91 36.24
C ALA A 920 6.63 24.59 36.30
N GLY A 921 7.31 23.43 36.45
CA GLY A 921 6.65 22.12 36.36
C GLY A 921 6.28 21.71 34.94
N GLU A 922 6.95 22.30 33.95
CA GLU A 922 6.68 22.13 32.53
C GLU A 922 7.80 21.36 31.82
N ALA A 923 7.55 21.00 30.58
CA ALA A 923 8.51 20.46 29.64
C ALA A 923 8.09 20.82 28.20
N LEU A 924 9.06 20.87 27.29
CA LEU A 924 8.76 20.88 25.86
C LEU A 924 8.84 19.47 25.30
N GLN A 925 7.95 19.14 24.36
CA GLN A 925 7.93 17.85 23.67
C GLN A 925 8.46 18.05 22.24
N ALA A 926 9.35 17.15 21.80
CA ALA A 926 9.94 17.24 20.47
C ALA A 926 10.48 15.87 20.00
N SER A 927 11.01 15.81 18.77
CA SER A 927 11.65 14.60 18.24
C SER A 927 12.84 14.16 19.10
N VAL A 928 13.14 12.85 19.04
CA VAL A 928 14.28 12.25 19.75
C VAL A 928 15.62 12.91 19.39
N TYR A 929 15.77 13.38 18.15
CA TYR A 929 16.96 14.07 17.69
C TYR A 929 17.06 15.47 18.32
N LEU A 930 15.98 16.24 18.26
CA LEU A 930 15.95 17.61 18.78
C LEU A 930 16.23 17.65 20.28
N VAL A 931 15.56 16.83 21.10
CA VAL A 931 15.78 16.86 22.55
C VAL A 931 17.22 16.51 22.95
N LYS A 932 17.89 15.62 22.20
CA LYS A 932 19.29 15.27 22.45
C LYS A 932 20.23 16.43 22.15
N HIS A 933 19.99 17.15 21.04
CA HIS A 933 20.76 18.35 20.70
C HIS A 933 20.47 19.49 21.67
N LEU A 934 19.22 19.65 22.14
CA LEU A 934 18.88 20.62 23.20
C LEU A 934 19.59 20.31 24.52
N ALA A 935 19.70 19.04 24.91
CA ALA A 935 20.46 18.63 26.09
C ALA A 935 21.96 18.97 25.98
N ALA A 936 22.54 18.88 24.78
CA ALA A 936 23.92 19.32 24.55
C ALA A 936 24.04 20.85 24.53
N ASN A 937 23.11 21.54 23.88
CA ASN A 937 23.01 23.00 23.80
C ASN A 937 22.92 23.65 25.19
N ALA A 938 22.11 23.09 26.10
CA ALA A 938 21.99 23.55 27.48
C ALA A 938 23.31 23.47 28.27
N LEU A 939 24.26 22.62 27.84
CA LEU A 939 25.62 22.52 28.39
C LEU A 939 26.64 23.38 27.62
N GLY A 940 26.20 24.17 26.63
CA GLY A 940 27.06 24.93 25.73
C GLY A 940 27.93 24.04 24.84
N ARG A 941 27.46 22.81 24.52
CA ARG A 941 28.21 21.80 23.75
C ARG A 941 27.41 21.39 22.50
N SER A 942 28.12 20.80 21.54
CA SER A 942 27.52 20.13 20.38
C SER A 942 27.78 18.63 20.43
N LEU A 943 26.81 17.84 19.93
CA LEU A 943 27.00 16.42 19.62
C LEU A 943 27.74 16.22 18.30
N ALA A 944 27.86 17.26 17.48
CA ALA A 944 28.57 17.22 16.21
C ALA A 944 30.08 17.49 16.40
N MET A 945 30.89 16.80 15.61
CA MET A 945 32.33 17.02 15.54
C MET A 945 32.82 17.03 14.09
N HIS A 946 33.90 17.76 13.82
CA HIS A 946 34.51 17.86 12.49
C HIS A 946 35.79 17.04 12.38
N LEU A 947 35.80 16.05 11.50
CA LEU A 947 36.97 15.30 11.11
C LEU A 947 37.60 15.98 9.89
N SER A 948 38.29 17.10 10.14
CA SER A 948 38.77 18.01 9.08
C SER A 948 39.68 17.35 8.03
N LYS A 949 40.39 16.28 8.38
CA LYS A 949 41.24 15.53 7.42
C LYS A 949 40.45 14.85 6.31
N HIS A 950 39.17 14.57 6.56
CA HIS A 950 38.29 13.85 5.65
C HIS A 950 37.13 14.72 5.15
N GLY A 951 36.99 15.96 5.63
CA GLY A 951 35.83 16.80 5.33
C GLY A 951 34.53 16.22 5.88
N TYR A 952 34.58 15.52 7.02
CA TYR A 952 33.43 14.81 7.57
C TYR A 952 32.91 15.50 8.82
N LEU A 953 31.58 15.64 8.92
CA LEU A 953 30.91 15.94 10.18
C LEU A 953 30.36 14.64 10.76
N ALA A 954 30.66 14.34 12.03
CA ALA A 954 30.21 13.13 12.69
C ALA A 954 29.30 13.44 13.89
N VAL A 955 28.21 12.67 14.02
CA VAL A 955 27.28 12.69 15.17
C VAL A 955 27.06 11.26 15.68
N PRO A 956 26.78 11.04 16.98
CA PRO A 956 26.43 9.72 17.50
C PRO A 956 25.27 9.07 16.73
N LEU A 957 25.26 7.74 16.59
CA LEU A 957 24.15 7.04 15.96
C LEU A 957 22.83 7.29 16.72
N GLY A 958 21.78 7.70 16.01
CA GLY A 958 20.49 8.10 16.59
C GLY A 958 20.47 9.50 17.18
N SER A 959 21.48 10.33 16.88
CA SER A 959 21.58 11.76 17.20
C SER A 959 21.72 12.59 15.93
N ASP A 960 20.98 12.20 14.90
CA ASP A 960 20.84 12.86 13.59
C ASP A 960 20.60 14.36 13.77
N LEU A 961 21.02 15.17 12.80
CA LEU A 961 20.83 16.63 12.87
C LEU A 961 19.33 16.96 12.81
N PRO A 962 18.81 17.91 13.61
CA PRO A 962 17.38 18.18 13.63
C PRO A 962 16.94 19.03 12.42
N GLY A 963 15.86 18.64 11.74
CA GLY A 963 15.20 19.41 10.67
C GLY A 963 16.16 19.98 9.62
N LEU A 964 16.01 21.26 9.26
CA LEU A 964 16.82 21.88 8.21
C LEU A 964 18.33 21.99 8.50
N TYR A 965 18.81 21.77 9.74
CA TYR A 965 20.25 21.60 9.97
C TYR A 965 20.79 20.35 9.27
N GLU A 966 19.99 19.29 9.18
CA GLU A 966 20.33 18.09 8.43
C GLU A 966 20.34 18.37 6.93
N ARG A 967 19.32 19.07 6.41
CA ARG A 967 19.28 19.50 5.01
C ARG A 967 20.52 20.30 4.63
N ALA A 968 20.93 21.27 5.46
CA ALA A 968 22.14 22.04 5.22
C ALA A 968 23.39 21.15 5.12
N ALA A 969 23.54 20.16 6.01
CA ALA A 969 24.68 19.25 5.96
C ALA A 969 24.63 18.28 4.75
N VAL A 970 23.44 17.79 4.38
CA VAL A 970 23.26 16.91 3.21
C VAL A 970 23.48 17.67 1.91
N LEU A 971 23.05 18.94 1.84
CA LEU A 971 23.30 19.82 0.70
C LEU A 971 24.78 20.06 0.40
N ALA A 972 25.72 19.75 1.29
CA ALA A 972 27.14 19.86 0.97
C ALA A 972 27.58 18.82 -0.07
N SER A 973 27.00 17.62 -0.02
CA SER A 973 27.42 16.48 -0.85
C SER A 973 26.32 15.92 -1.77
N GLY A 974 25.05 16.21 -1.49
CA GLY A 974 23.91 15.54 -2.14
C GLY A 974 23.68 14.10 -1.65
N VAL A 975 24.32 13.70 -0.55
CA VAL A 975 24.28 12.32 -0.03
C VAL A 975 23.86 12.31 1.44
N LEU A 976 22.93 11.42 1.78
CA LEU A 976 22.50 11.15 3.14
C LEU A 976 23.65 10.65 4.02
N PRO A 977 23.59 10.86 5.35
CA PRO A 977 24.66 10.44 6.24
C PRO A 977 24.83 8.91 6.25
N ARG A 978 26.08 8.47 6.32
CA ARG A 978 26.43 7.04 6.36
C ARG A 978 26.87 6.62 7.76
N VAL A 979 26.48 5.41 8.16
CA VAL A 979 26.93 4.85 9.44
C VAL A 979 28.37 4.37 9.33
N THR A 980 29.21 4.78 10.27
CA THR A 980 30.56 4.24 10.43
C THR A 980 30.86 3.91 11.88
N THR A 981 31.99 3.28 12.13
CA THR A 981 32.52 3.06 13.49
C THR A 981 33.81 3.85 13.67
N LEU A 982 33.78 4.82 14.58
CA LEU A 982 34.99 5.52 15.01
C LEU A 982 35.63 4.77 16.17
N ALA A 983 36.95 4.62 16.10
CA ALA A 983 37.77 4.08 17.18
C ALA A 983 38.62 5.21 17.78
N GLY A 984 38.49 5.45 19.08
CA GLY A 984 39.24 6.48 19.79
C GLY A 984 39.21 6.27 21.30
N GLY A 985 40.36 6.41 21.97
CA GLY A 985 40.45 6.28 23.43
C GLY A 985 40.12 4.88 23.98
N GLY A 986 40.32 3.82 23.19
CA GLY A 986 40.04 2.42 23.59
C GLY A 986 38.57 1.99 23.41
N ILE A 987 37.72 2.82 22.81
CA ILE A 987 36.29 2.55 22.63
C ILE A 987 35.94 2.64 21.14
N LYS A 988 35.08 1.72 20.67
CA LYS A 988 34.47 1.76 19.35
C LYS A 988 33.06 2.33 19.47
N ARG A 989 32.76 3.40 18.74
CA ARG A 989 31.44 4.04 18.73
C ARG A 989 30.91 4.11 17.31
N ARG A 990 29.64 3.73 17.15
CA ARG A 990 28.92 3.90 15.90
C ARG A 990 28.42 5.33 15.81
N CYS A 991 28.62 5.95 14.66
CA CYS A 991 28.24 7.33 14.39
C CYS A 991 27.71 7.44 12.95
N LEU A 992 27.00 8.54 12.69
CA LEU A 992 26.64 9.00 11.36
C LEU A 992 27.71 9.99 10.88
N ILE A 993 28.04 9.93 9.59
CA ILE A 993 28.94 10.87 8.92
C ILE A 993 28.23 11.57 7.78
N TYR A 994 28.27 12.90 7.80
CA TYR A 994 27.93 13.78 6.69
C TYR A 994 29.22 14.16 5.94
N PRO A 995 29.34 13.83 4.65
CA PRO A 995 30.55 14.11 3.88
C PRO A 995 30.58 15.53 3.31
N GLU A 996 31.78 15.94 2.84
CA GLU A 996 32.03 17.21 2.13
C GLU A 996 31.75 18.50 2.91
N ILE A 997 31.75 18.42 4.25
CA ILE A 997 31.59 19.58 5.12
C ILE A 997 32.94 20.29 5.32
N THR A 998 33.00 21.57 4.95
CA THR A 998 34.20 22.41 5.16
C THR A 998 34.38 22.77 6.64
N SER A 999 35.57 23.22 7.03
CA SER A 999 35.79 23.67 8.42
C SER A 999 34.97 24.90 8.79
N GLU A 1000 34.69 25.79 7.84
CA GLU A 1000 33.86 26.98 8.08
C GLU A 1000 32.39 26.61 8.28
N GLN A 1001 31.86 25.74 7.42
CA GLN A 1001 30.51 25.18 7.57
C GLN A 1001 30.35 24.43 8.89
N ALA A 1002 31.35 23.62 9.28
CA ALA A 1002 31.32 22.92 10.55
C ALA A 1002 31.37 23.86 11.77
N ASP A 1003 32.17 24.94 11.70
CA ASP A 1003 32.24 25.97 12.74
C ASP A 1003 30.88 26.70 12.86
N LEU A 1004 30.27 27.09 11.73
CA LEU A 1004 28.95 27.73 11.71
C LEU A 1004 27.86 26.79 12.24
N LEU A 1005 27.79 25.55 11.77
CA LEU A 1005 26.82 24.56 12.25
C LEU A 1005 27.00 24.27 13.75
N THR A 1006 28.24 24.12 14.22
CA THR A 1006 28.53 23.96 15.66
C THR A 1006 28.07 25.18 16.46
N THR A 1007 28.24 26.38 15.90
CA THR A 1007 27.78 27.63 16.51
C THR A 1007 26.26 27.62 16.66
N LEU A 1008 25.52 27.31 15.59
CA LEU A 1008 24.06 27.24 15.62
C LEU A 1008 23.54 26.19 16.62
N LEU A 1009 24.18 25.02 16.68
CA LEU A 1009 23.76 23.93 17.57
C LEU A 1009 24.11 24.17 19.05
N SER A 1010 25.13 24.98 19.35
CA SER A 1010 25.60 25.21 20.73
C SER A 1010 25.17 26.55 21.32
N ARG A 1011 24.46 27.38 20.54
CA ARG A 1011 24.04 28.72 20.93
C ARG A 1011 22.55 28.87 21.00
#